data_AF-A0A6L4YV46-F1
#
_entry.id   AF-A0A6L4YV46-F1
#
_cell.length_a   1.000
_cell.length_b   1.000
_cell.length_c   1.000
_cell.angle_alpha   90.00
_cell.angle_beta   90.00
_cell.angle_gamma   90.00
#
_symmetry.space_group_name_H-M   'P 1'
#
loop_
_entity.id
_entity.type
_entity.pdbx_description
1 polymer ?
#
loop_
_entity_poly.entity_id
_entity_poly.type
_entity_poly.pdbx_seq_one_letter_code
_entity_poly.pdbx_strand_id
1 'polypeptide(L)'
;MNLRKKLWSFLAFDSVGWVATAALILCAVSGLLLTIPYDASNPYLSVTRLVTANPAASFARNIHYWSAQLFLILTLFHVFDHLLKNSEKNLRSAGVWLRLSASLAFVFYVMISGFILKGDGDGLQAQRILNSLLSSIPLAGQMLADTFVGPSGKFLLLYIHHAATATIIIFIVVYEHVRSLAVNIRTFVITALFLGFLSFFLRAPLQGMNEEMMKGPWYFAGIQEILHWLSETAYVAYGMLILLLLFCLIFYMKLKPKRITLKLLISFTVIYGVLTISGLFFRGAYWQWQWPWQAESRISELLVPDHISLFRGDNREIISINGRVEGCLSCHVGMTGFSDAHNPRNIGCYSCHGGDPLTLDKSLAHRGMFRVPGNLSNAGSACGGSGCHTGIAERLPRSLMATLSGMISVDRWVFGENELPEGHATVGDIGSKTPSDVHLRNLCAGCHLGNEKRNPGPPDWLDRGGGCNACHLKYDAKALSTLIKLKKGIAENDSPAFHPAIGLAITNDHCKSCHSRSGRISMNYEGWHETNLKTSDLKGRNDLMVLPDKRVFIKQPEDVHHKAGMLCTDCHGSFELMGDGNRYMHKEEAVKVQCTDCHAIKVIRTAKIGDTDQETRLIAWLRGYNNPDAEIILTQKVGHALINTRVEQKGKILKLIRKSGTGSGLMNPPAEACTRGIAHNRLSCDACHTGWAPQCIGCHTEFNTKENGYDMLTGKRRNGSWVEYAAEGLAELPVLGVNETDKSVRGGKITTFIPGMIMTLDKESYRKGSGKTFHRLYAPASAHTTQRTGRSCKSCHNDPLALGYGRGSLTLTAGGNWVFDPEYKTNKEDGLPEDAWTGFLKERKGLASTRMGMRPFSISEQKKILTAGACLTCHKENSDVMKKALSDFNGEIRLRKKTCILPVW
;
A
#
# COMPACT_ATOMS: atom_id res chain seq x y z
N MET A 1 20.32 32.47 -50.69
CA MET A 1 19.32 33.44 -50.18
C MET A 1 17.94 33.34 -50.86
N ASN A 2 17.86 32.97 -52.16
CA ASN A 2 16.60 32.86 -52.90
C ASN A 2 15.73 31.62 -52.58
N LEU A 3 16.35 30.48 -52.23
CA LEU A 3 15.60 29.26 -51.86
C LEU A 3 14.87 29.41 -50.52
N ARG A 4 15.51 30.06 -49.53
CA ARG A 4 14.96 30.28 -48.19
C ARG A 4 13.77 31.26 -48.20
N LYS A 5 13.82 32.32 -49.02
CA LYS A 5 12.68 33.23 -49.26
C LYS A 5 11.54 32.56 -50.03
N LYS A 6 11.84 31.74 -51.04
CA LYS A 6 10.81 30.92 -51.75
C LYS A 6 10.16 29.89 -50.82
N LEU A 7 10.93 29.21 -49.97
CA LEU A 7 10.40 28.26 -48.98
C LEU A 7 9.52 28.98 -47.95
N TRP A 8 9.95 30.14 -47.45
CA TRP A 8 9.17 30.95 -46.51
C TRP A 8 7.90 31.54 -47.13
N SER A 9 7.93 31.98 -48.39
CA SER A 9 6.71 32.40 -49.10
C SER A 9 5.77 31.23 -49.42
N PHE A 10 6.31 30.01 -49.52
CA PHE A 10 5.53 28.78 -49.73
C PHE A 10 4.91 28.26 -48.43
N LEU A 11 5.52 28.56 -47.28
CA LEU A 11 5.04 28.23 -45.93
C LEU A 11 4.20 29.37 -45.29
N ALA A 12 3.97 30.48 -46.00
CA ALA A 12 3.15 31.57 -45.51
C ALA A 12 1.67 31.15 -45.50
N PHE A 13 1.10 31.00 -44.30
CA PHE A 13 -0.33 30.71 -44.11
C PHE A 13 -1.19 31.90 -44.57
N ASP A 14 -2.44 31.61 -44.94
CA ASP A 14 -3.51 32.62 -44.97
C ASP A 14 -3.78 33.15 -43.53
N SER A 15 -4.96 33.72 -43.27
CA SER A 15 -5.33 34.08 -41.89
C SER A 15 -5.53 32.86 -40.99
N VAL A 16 -5.38 33.06 -39.68
CA VAL A 16 -5.64 32.05 -38.63
C VAL A 16 -7.04 31.41 -38.78
N GLY A 17 -8.03 32.19 -39.21
CA GLY A 17 -9.39 31.70 -39.46
C GLY A 17 -9.47 30.68 -40.60
N TRP A 18 -8.71 30.85 -41.69
CA TRP A 18 -8.71 29.89 -42.80
C TRP A 18 -8.02 28.57 -42.44
N VAL A 19 -6.97 28.61 -41.61
CA VAL A 19 -6.35 27.40 -41.06
C VAL A 19 -7.30 26.68 -40.10
N ALA A 20 -8.05 27.43 -39.27
CA ALA A 20 -9.10 26.86 -38.42
C ALA A 20 -10.20 26.18 -39.25
N THR A 21 -10.66 26.81 -40.33
CA THR A 21 -11.64 26.20 -41.26
C THR A 21 -11.09 24.94 -41.93
N ALA A 22 -9.81 24.93 -42.33
CA ALA A 22 -9.16 23.73 -42.86
C ALA A 22 -9.15 22.59 -41.84
N ALA A 23 -8.80 22.89 -40.58
CA ALA A 23 -8.83 21.92 -39.49
C ALA A 23 -10.25 21.39 -39.22
N LEU A 24 -11.27 22.26 -39.25
CA LEU A 24 -12.67 21.85 -39.11
C LEU A 24 -13.12 20.89 -40.23
N ILE A 25 -12.76 21.16 -41.48
CA ILE A 25 -13.08 20.28 -42.62
C ILE A 25 -12.37 18.92 -42.47
N LEU A 26 -11.08 18.92 -42.13
CA LEU A 26 -10.32 17.68 -41.89
C LEU A 26 -10.91 16.87 -40.71
N CYS A 27 -11.38 17.55 -39.67
CA CYS A 27 -12.06 16.94 -38.52
C CYS A 27 -13.38 16.28 -38.96
N ALA A 28 -14.20 16.96 -39.77
CA ALA A 28 -15.48 16.43 -40.23
C ALA A 28 -15.30 15.22 -41.17
N VAL A 29 -14.35 15.29 -42.11
CA VAL A 29 -14.06 14.18 -43.04
C VAL A 29 -13.54 12.96 -42.28
N SER A 30 -12.57 13.17 -41.37
CA SER A 30 -12.05 12.06 -40.55
C SER A 30 -13.10 11.52 -39.58
N GLY A 31 -13.98 12.38 -39.06
CA GLY A 31 -15.13 11.98 -38.25
C GLY A 31 -16.13 11.12 -39.01
N LEU A 32 -16.48 11.48 -40.25
CA LEU A 32 -17.36 10.68 -41.10
C LEU A 32 -16.80 9.25 -41.31
N LEU A 33 -15.50 9.12 -41.53
CA LEU A 33 -14.84 7.81 -41.65
C LEU A 33 -14.93 6.98 -40.36
N LEU A 34 -15.00 7.62 -39.19
CA LEU A 34 -15.10 6.96 -37.89
C LEU A 34 -16.55 6.64 -37.50
N THR A 35 -17.53 7.43 -37.96
CA THR A 35 -18.96 7.19 -37.64
C THR A 35 -19.46 5.84 -38.15
N ILE A 36 -18.88 5.32 -39.23
CA ILE A 36 -19.29 4.04 -39.83
C ILE A 36 -18.89 2.85 -38.95
N PRO A 37 -17.62 2.67 -38.54
CA PRO A 37 -17.21 1.54 -37.71
C PRO A 37 -17.40 1.73 -36.19
N TYR A 38 -17.83 2.92 -35.74
CA TYR A 38 -18.02 3.21 -34.32
C TYR A 38 -19.34 2.63 -33.77
N ASP A 39 -19.27 1.92 -32.64
CA ASP A 39 -20.44 1.38 -31.91
C ASP A 39 -20.71 2.20 -30.64
N ALA A 40 -21.79 2.99 -30.66
CA ALA A 40 -22.24 3.79 -29.52
C ALA A 40 -22.77 2.95 -28.34
N SER A 41 -23.06 1.66 -28.54
CA SER A 41 -23.49 0.75 -27.47
C SER A 41 -22.29 0.30 -26.61
N ASN A 42 -21.11 0.16 -27.24
CA ASN A 42 -19.86 -0.25 -26.59
C ASN A 42 -18.72 0.68 -27.02
N PRO A 43 -18.77 1.97 -26.66
CA PRO A 43 -17.88 2.99 -27.21
C PRO A 43 -16.40 2.69 -26.96
N TYR A 44 -16.07 2.29 -25.73
CA TYR A 44 -14.68 2.00 -25.35
C TYR A 44 -14.10 0.79 -26.10
N LEU A 45 -14.87 -0.30 -26.21
CA LEU A 45 -14.46 -1.48 -26.97
C LEU A 45 -14.29 -1.14 -28.46
N SER A 46 -15.22 -0.36 -29.00
CA SER A 46 -15.17 0.07 -30.40
C SER A 46 -13.91 0.88 -30.68
N VAL A 47 -13.63 1.91 -29.88
CA VAL A 47 -12.44 2.76 -30.04
C VAL A 47 -11.15 1.98 -29.85
N THR A 48 -11.04 1.15 -28.81
CA THR A 48 -9.84 0.34 -28.58
C THR A 48 -9.59 -0.66 -29.71
N ARG A 49 -10.64 -1.27 -30.29
CA ARG A 49 -10.54 -2.11 -31.49
C ARG A 49 -10.12 -1.32 -32.73
N LEU A 50 -10.61 -0.11 -32.93
CA LEU A 50 -10.20 0.72 -34.08
C LEU A 50 -8.71 1.07 -34.01
N VAL A 51 -8.22 1.37 -32.81
CA VAL A 51 -6.81 1.70 -32.59
C VAL A 51 -5.90 0.48 -32.82
N THR A 52 -6.32 -0.71 -32.39
CA THR A 52 -5.48 -1.93 -32.44
C THR A 52 -5.59 -2.72 -33.74
N ALA A 53 -6.80 -2.83 -34.30
CA ALA A 53 -7.11 -3.74 -35.40
C ALA A 53 -6.94 -3.12 -36.79
N ASN A 54 -7.09 -1.81 -36.89
CA ASN A 54 -7.20 -1.14 -38.18
C ASN A 54 -6.30 0.11 -38.22
N PRO A 55 -5.09 0.00 -38.79
CA PRO A 55 -4.16 1.12 -38.91
C PRO A 55 -4.77 2.36 -39.59
N ALA A 56 -5.64 2.18 -40.59
CA ALA A 56 -6.30 3.29 -41.28
C ALA A 56 -7.35 3.98 -40.40
N ALA A 57 -8.13 3.21 -39.62
CA ALA A 57 -9.07 3.79 -38.65
C ALA A 57 -8.35 4.48 -37.49
N SER A 58 -7.24 3.92 -37.02
CA SER A 58 -6.36 4.55 -36.03
C SER A 58 -5.80 5.88 -36.54
N PHE A 59 -5.35 5.93 -37.80
CA PHE A 59 -4.89 7.17 -38.43
C PHE A 59 -6.00 8.20 -38.58
N ALA A 60 -7.19 7.79 -39.03
CA ALA A 60 -8.36 8.66 -39.12
C ALA A 60 -8.76 9.22 -37.74
N ARG A 61 -8.70 8.41 -36.69
CA ARG A 61 -8.93 8.84 -35.29
C ARG A 61 -7.92 9.88 -34.84
N ASN A 62 -6.63 9.66 -35.13
CA ASN A 62 -5.59 10.62 -34.78
C ASN A 62 -5.82 11.96 -35.52
N ILE A 63 -6.13 11.92 -36.82
CA ILE A 63 -6.48 13.13 -37.59
C ILE A 63 -7.68 13.83 -36.95
N HIS A 64 -8.74 13.10 -36.63
CA HIS A 64 -9.95 13.66 -36.03
C HIS A 64 -9.64 14.38 -34.71
N TYR A 65 -8.91 13.74 -33.81
CA TYR A 65 -8.53 14.34 -32.53
C TYR A 65 -7.64 15.57 -32.70
N TRP A 66 -6.54 15.46 -33.44
CA TRP A 66 -5.56 16.55 -33.57
C TRP A 66 -6.12 17.75 -34.36
N SER A 67 -6.95 17.49 -35.38
CA SER A 67 -7.65 18.56 -36.11
C SER A 67 -8.66 19.29 -35.22
N ALA A 68 -9.38 18.58 -34.33
CA ALA A 68 -10.25 19.19 -33.34
C ALA A 68 -9.48 20.07 -32.34
N GLN A 69 -8.32 19.62 -31.84
CA GLN A 69 -7.47 20.43 -30.96
C GLN A 69 -6.97 21.70 -31.67
N LEU A 70 -6.49 21.56 -32.91
CA LEU A 70 -6.01 22.69 -33.71
C LEU A 70 -7.15 23.68 -34.00
N PHE A 71 -8.33 23.19 -34.34
CA PHE A 71 -9.51 24.02 -34.56
C PHE A 71 -9.88 24.84 -33.32
N LEU A 72 -9.94 24.23 -32.14
CA LEU A 72 -10.25 24.94 -30.89
C LEU A 72 -9.21 26.02 -30.59
N ILE A 73 -7.93 25.66 -30.64
CA ILE A 73 -6.82 26.59 -30.35
C ILE A 73 -6.86 27.80 -31.30
N LEU A 74 -6.96 27.56 -32.61
CA LEU A 74 -6.97 28.63 -33.60
C LEU A 74 -8.26 29.46 -33.54
N THR A 75 -9.40 28.86 -33.19
CA THR A 75 -10.65 29.60 -33.00
C THR A 75 -10.54 30.57 -31.82
N LEU A 76 -9.98 30.12 -30.68
CA LEU A 76 -9.75 31.01 -29.53
C LEU A 76 -8.79 32.14 -29.89
N PHE A 77 -7.67 31.84 -30.56
CA PHE A 77 -6.75 32.87 -31.03
C PHE A 77 -7.40 33.85 -32.01
N HIS A 78 -8.18 33.34 -32.97
CA HIS A 78 -8.90 34.16 -33.94
C HIS A 78 -9.88 35.12 -33.27
N VAL A 79 -10.64 34.64 -32.28
CA VAL A 79 -11.57 35.47 -31.50
C VAL A 79 -10.82 36.59 -30.76
N PHE A 80 -9.76 36.27 -30.01
CA PHE A 80 -9.01 37.28 -29.26
C PHE A 80 -8.28 38.27 -30.18
N ASP A 81 -7.72 37.82 -31.30
CA ASP A 81 -7.07 38.68 -32.28
C ASP A 81 -8.04 39.74 -32.84
N HIS A 82 -9.25 39.31 -33.21
CA HIS A 82 -10.27 40.22 -33.71
C HIS A 82 -10.74 41.23 -32.65
N LEU A 83 -10.93 40.79 -31.41
CA LEU A 83 -11.34 41.65 -30.29
C LEU A 83 -10.27 42.68 -29.91
N LEU A 84 -8.99 42.29 -29.90
CA LEU A 84 -7.85 43.18 -29.62
C LEU A 84 -7.67 44.22 -30.74
N LYS A 85 -7.82 43.81 -32.00
CA LYS A 85 -7.75 44.69 -33.18
C LYS A 85 -9.01 45.54 -33.38
N ASN A 86 -10.05 45.37 -32.56
CA ASN A 86 -11.36 46.03 -32.71
C ASN A 86 -12.01 45.81 -34.09
N SER A 87 -11.72 44.66 -34.71
CA SER A 87 -12.14 44.34 -36.08
C SER A 87 -13.44 43.54 -36.13
N GLU A 88 -14.06 43.24 -34.99
CA GLU A 88 -15.37 42.60 -34.92
C GLU A 88 -16.48 43.45 -35.57
N LYS A 89 -16.28 44.78 -35.64
CA LYS A 89 -17.20 45.70 -36.36
C LYS A 89 -17.23 45.50 -37.87
N ASN A 90 -16.26 44.77 -38.42
CA ASN A 90 -16.25 44.41 -39.84
C ASN A 90 -17.28 43.31 -40.16
N LEU A 91 -17.95 42.74 -39.14
CA LEU A 91 -19.06 41.83 -39.32
C LEU A 91 -20.27 42.54 -39.90
N ARG A 92 -20.93 41.86 -40.85
CA ARG A 92 -22.06 42.40 -41.63
C ARG A 92 -23.26 42.84 -40.79
N SER A 93 -23.52 42.18 -39.67
CA SER A 93 -24.63 42.53 -38.78
C SER A 93 -24.38 42.06 -37.34
N ALA A 94 -25.03 42.74 -36.40
CA ALA A 94 -25.04 42.36 -34.99
C ALA A 94 -25.63 40.95 -34.75
N GLY A 95 -26.54 40.51 -35.63
CA GLY A 95 -27.12 39.16 -35.58
C GLY A 95 -26.09 38.05 -35.85
N VAL A 96 -25.14 38.27 -36.77
CA VAL A 96 -24.06 37.32 -37.04
C VAL A 96 -23.13 37.20 -35.83
N TRP A 97 -22.81 38.33 -35.16
CA TRP A 97 -22.04 38.31 -33.92
C TRP A 97 -22.73 37.51 -32.82
N LEU A 98 -24.04 37.70 -32.62
CA LEU A 98 -24.80 36.98 -31.60
C LEU A 98 -24.76 35.47 -31.84
N ARG A 99 -24.97 35.02 -33.10
CA ARG A 99 -24.90 33.60 -33.46
C ARG A 99 -23.49 33.03 -33.33
N LEU A 100 -22.46 33.78 -33.72
CA LEU A 100 -21.07 33.38 -33.52
C LEU A 100 -20.74 33.22 -32.02
N SER A 101 -21.16 34.18 -31.21
CA SER A 101 -20.97 34.15 -29.76
C SER A 101 -21.69 32.97 -29.12
N ALA A 102 -22.94 32.71 -29.50
CA ALA A 102 -23.70 31.55 -29.03
C ALA A 102 -23.09 30.22 -29.53
N SER A 103 -22.54 30.19 -30.75
CA SER A 103 -21.91 28.99 -31.32
C SER A 103 -20.66 28.54 -30.56
N LEU A 104 -20.02 29.43 -29.78
CA LEU A 104 -18.89 29.06 -28.91
C LEU A 104 -19.29 27.97 -27.90
N ALA A 105 -20.52 28.02 -27.37
CA ALA A 105 -21.04 26.97 -26.51
C ALA A 105 -21.16 25.63 -27.26
N PHE A 106 -21.57 25.65 -28.53
CA PHE A 106 -21.63 24.46 -29.38
C PHE A 106 -20.24 23.92 -29.75
N VAL A 107 -19.23 24.79 -29.95
CA VAL A 107 -17.84 24.35 -30.14
C VAL A 107 -17.35 23.59 -28.93
N PHE A 108 -17.49 24.15 -27.72
CA PHE A 108 -17.13 23.43 -26.48
C PHE A 108 -17.95 22.16 -26.28
N TYR A 109 -19.23 22.17 -26.65
CA TYR A 109 -20.09 21.00 -26.59
C TYR A 109 -19.64 19.87 -27.54
N VAL A 110 -19.28 20.17 -28.80
CA VAL A 110 -18.74 19.17 -29.74
C VAL A 110 -17.41 18.61 -29.22
N MET A 111 -16.55 19.45 -28.64
CA MET A 111 -15.29 19.02 -28.05
C MET A 111 -15.49 18.08 -26.84
N ILE A 112 -16.42 18.38 -25.93
CA ILE A 112 -16.66 17.51 -24.76
C ILE A 112 -17.44 16.25 -25.13
N SER A 113 -18.43 16.35 -26.02
CA SER A 113 -19.20 15.18 -26.47
C SER A 113 -18.30 14.18 -27.19
N GLY A 114 -17.39 14.64 -28.06
CA GLY A 114 -16.39 13.77 -28.70
C GLY A 114 -15.43 13.12 -27.70
N PHE A 115 -15.03 13.85 -26.65
CA PHE A 115 -14.22 13.30 -25.57
C PHE A 115 -14.97 12.22 -24.77
N ILE A 116 -16.26 12.42 -24.49
CA ILE A 116 -17.11 11.44 -23.80
C ILE A 116 -17.32 10.19 -24.65
N LEU A 117 -17.43 10.33 -25.97
CA LEU A 117 -17.61 9.21 -26.91
C LEU A 117 -16.39 8.26 -27.00
N LYS A 118 -15.25 8.59 -26.37
CA LYS A 118 -14.19 7.60 -26.16
C LYS A 118 -14.66 6.43 -25.27
N GLY A 119 -15.58 6.69 -24.35
CA GLY A 119 -16.07 5.71 -23.37
C GLY A 119 -15.01 5.30 -22.33
N ASP A 120 -13.86 5.97 -22.25
CA ASP A 120 -12.84 5.72 -21.24
C ASP A 120 -13.21 6.32 -19.86
N GLY A 121 -12.38 6.06 -18.84
CA GLY A 121 -12.64 6.54 -17.47
C GLY A 121 -12.80 8.06 -17.41
N ASP A 122 -11.91 8.79 -18.11
CA ASP A 122 -11.98 10.24 -18.23
C ASP A 122 -13.28 10.69 -18.92
N GLY A 123 -13.68 10.04 -20.01
CA GLY A 123 -14.92 10.34 -20.74
C GLY A 123 -16.16 10.15 -19.87
N LEU A 124 -16.22 9.07 -19.09
CA LEU A 124 -17.31 8.82 -18.15
C LEU A 124 -17.37 9.86 -17.02
N GLN A 125 -16.22 10.25 -16.47
CA GLN A 125 -16.16 11.31 -15.47
C GLN A 125 -16.61 12.65 -16.06
N ALA A 126 -16.17 12.98 -17.28
CA ALA A 126 -16.59 14.17 -18.01
C ALA A 126 -18.10 14.19 -18.27
N GLN A 127 -18.71 13.04 -18.59
CA GLN A 127 -20.17 12.93 -18.75
C GLN A 127 -20.90 13.31 -17.46
N ARG A 128 -20.44 12.80 -16.30
CA ARG A 128 -21.05 13.10 -14.99
C ARG A 128 -20.93 14.58 -14.64
N ILE A 129 -19.75 15.17 -14.86
CA ILE A 129 -19.50 16.60 -14.62
C ILE A 129 -20.39 17.45 -15.53
N LEU A 130 -20.46 17.15 -16.83
CA LEU A 130 -21.31 17.86 -17.79
C LEU A 130 -22.79 17.78 -17.41
N ASN A 131 -23.26 16.59 -17.06
CA ASN A 131 -24.65 16.37 -16.60
C ASN A 131 -24.95 17.23 -15.36
N SER A 132 -24.07 17.21 -14.36
CA SER A 132 -24.22 17.99 -13.14
C SER A 132 -24.22 19.52 -13.41
N LEU A 133 -23.33 20.01 -14.27
CA LEU A 133 -23.29 21.42 -14.66
C LEU A 133 -24.57 21.87 -15.36
N LEU A 134 -25.12 21.07 -16.28
CA LEU A 134 -26.36 21.37 -16.98
C LEU A 134 -27.57 21.32 -16.04
N SER A 135 -27.70 20.26 -15.24
CA SER A 135 -28.79 20.11 -14.25
C SER A 135 -28.79 21.21 -13.19
N SER A 136 -27.65 21.87 -12.94
CA SER A 136 -27.54 22.99 -11.99
C SER A 136 -28.16 24.30 -12.50
N ILE A 137 -28.55 24.38 -13.78
CA ILE A 137 -29.18 25.58 -14.36
C ILE A 137 -30.66 25.64 -13.92
N PRO A 138 -31.13 26.73 -13.28
CA PRO A 138 -32.52 26.87 -12.86
C PRO A 138 -33.51 26.74 -14.03
N LEU A 139 -34.70 26.22 -13.75
CA LEU A 139 -35.86 26.09 -14.64
C LEU A 139 -35.70 25.12 -15.82
N ALA A 140 -34.58 25.14 -16.53
CA ALA A 140 -34.35 24.37 -17.75
C ALA A 140 -33.25 23.31 -17.64
N GLY A 141 -32.49 23.29 -16.54
CA GLY A 141 -31.26 22.49 -16.43
C GLY A 141 -31.47 21.00 -16.64
N GLN A 142 -32.51 20.41 -16.03
CA GLN A 142 -32.81 19.00 -16.20
C GLN A 142 -33.21 18.67 -17.65
N MET A 143 -34.04 19.50 -18.28
CA MET A 143 -34.42 19.33 -19.68
C MET A 143 -33.20 19.42 -20.61
N LEU A 144 -32.27 20.33 -20.33
CA LEU A 144 -31.03 20.48 -21.09
C LEU A 144 -30.12 19.26 -20.92
N ALA A 145 -29.97 18.75 -19.69
CA ALA A 145 -29.18 17.56 -19.41
C ALA A 145 -29.76 16.32 -20.12
N ASP A 146 -31.08 16.11 -20.04
CA ASP A 146 -31.77 15.00 -20.69
C ASP A 146 -31.70 15.06 -22.22
N THR A 147 -31.70 16.28 -22.78
CA THR A 147 -31.62 16.50 -24.23
C THR A 147 -30.19 16.35 -24.76
N PHE A 148 -29.19 16.93 -24.10
CA PHE A 148 -27.84 17.00 -24.65
C PHE A 148 -26.90 15.90 -24.14
N VAL A 149 -27.12 15.34 -22.94
CA VAL A 149 -26.25 14.30 -22.37
C VAL A 149 -26.96 12.96 -22.35
N GLY A 150 -28.24 12.96 -21.98
CA GLY A 150 -29.04 11.76 -21.78
C GLY A 150 -28.60 10.95 -20.53
N PRO A 151 -29.22 9.78 -20.32
CA PRO A 151 -28.93 8.95 -19.16
C PRO A 151 -27.47 8.50 -19.11
N SER A 152 -26.88 8.49 -17.92
CA SER A 152 -25.51 8.01 -17.71
C SER A 152 -25.33 6.59 -18.26
N GLY A 153 -24.24 6.36 -19.02
CA GLY A 153 -23.94 5.07 -19.65
C GLY A 153 -24.65 4.80 -20.98
N LYS A 154 -25.52 5.70 -21.47
CA LYS A 154 -26.07 5.65 -22.83
C LYS A 154 -25.44 6.74 -23.69
N PHE A 155 -24.79 6.34 -24.79
CA PHE A 155 -24.01 7.28 -25.62
C PHE A 155 -24.67 7.64 -26.94
N LEU A 156 -25.79 7.00 -27.32
CA LEU A 156 -26.44 7.22 -28.61
C LEU A 156 -26.86 8.69 -28.82
N LEU A 157 -27.41 9.34 -27.79
CA LEU A 157 -27.85 10.73 -27.87
C LEU A 157 -26.67 11.68 -28.07
N LEU A 158 -25.61 11.52 -27.26
CA LEU A 158 -24.35 12.23 -27.41
C LEU A 158 -23.72 12.00 -28.79
N TYR A 159 -23.77 10.78 -29.29
CA TYR A 159 -23.27 10.41 -30.61
C TYR A 159 -24.00 11.16 -31.72
N ILE A 160 -25.34 11.17 -31.70
CA ILE A 160 -26.16 11.90 -32.70
C ILE A 160 -25.88 13.41 -32.64
N HIS A 161 -25.86 13.98 -31.43
CA HIS A 161 -25.60 15.41 -31.29
C HIS A 161 -24.18 15.81 -31.69
N HIS A 162 -23.19 14.97 -31.41
CA HIS A 162 -21.81 15.18 -31.83
C HIS A 162 -21.65 15.04 -33.35
N ALA A 163 -22.04 13.91 -33.92
CA ALA A 163 -21.81 13.58 -35.32
C ALA A 163 -22.66 14.42 -36.28
N ALA A 164 -23.88 14.81 -35.87
CA ALA A 164 -24.82 15.53 -36.72
C ALA A 164 -25.21 16.90 -36.15
N THR A 165 -26.03 16.96 -35.10
CA THR A 165 -26.74 18.21 -34.71
C THR A 165 -25.80 19.39 -34.47
N ALA A 166 -24.86 19.26 -33.54
CA ALA A 166 -23.98 20.35 -33.15
C ALA A 166 -22.93 20.65 -34.22
N THR A 167 -22.43 19.62 -34.92
CA THR A 167 -21.50 19.78 -36.04
C THR A 167 -22.16 20.57 -37.19
N ILE A 168 -23.38 20.22 -37.60
CA ILE A 168 -24.13 20.94 -38.64
C ILE A 168 -24.37 22.41 -38.23
N ILE A 169 -24.73 22.67 -36.97
CA ILE A 169 -24.89 24.05 -36.46
C ILE A 169 -23.59 24.84 -36.61
N ILE A 170 -22.44 24.27 -36.23
CA ILE A 170 -21.13 24.93 -36.39
C ILE A 170 -20.85 25.23 -37.87
N PHE A 171 -21.07 24.27 -38.78
CA PHE A 171 -20.87 24.50 -40.22
C PHE A 171 -21.79 25.58 -40.79
N ILE A 172 -23.06 25.62 -40.39
CA ILE A 172 -24.01 26.67 -40.81
C ILE A 172 -23.52 28.05 -40.34
N VAL A 173 -23.10 28.18 -39.08
CA VAL A 173 -22.63 29.46 -38.52
C VAL A 173 -21.31 29.89 -39.16
N VAL A 174 -20.37 28.96 -39.40
CA VAL A 174 -19.11 29.24 -40.09
C VAL A 174 -19.36 29.66 -41.54
N TYR A 175 -20.27 28.98 -42.25
CA TYR A 175 -20.66 29.37 -43.60
C TYR A 175 -21.33 30.74 -43.64
N GLU A 176 -22.20 31.06 -42.67
CA GLU A 176 -22.79 32.40 -42.57
C GLU A 176 -21.72 33.49 -42.36
N HIS A 177 -20.72 33.19 -41.53
CA HIS A 177 -19.61 34.08 -41.18
C HIS A 177 -18.67 34.36 -42.36
N VAL A 178 -18.22 33.31 -43.07
CA VAL A 178 -17.16 33.40 -44.09
C VAL A 178 -17.72 33.38 -45.53
N ARG A 179 -18.97 32.96 -45.73
CA ARG A 179 -19.68 32.80 -47.03
C ARG A 179 -19.07 31.81 -48.01
N SER A 180 -17.96 31.19 -47.66
CA SER A 180 -17.32 30.15 -48.42
C SER A 180 -16.64 29.18 -47.46
N LEU A 181 -16.74 27.88 -47.76
CA LEU A 181 -15.93 26.83 -47.13
C LEU A 181 -14.75 26.42 -48.03
N ALA A 182 -14.59 27.06 -49.20
CA ALA A 182 -13.49 26.79 -50.12
C ALA A 182 -12.20 27.42 -49.58
N VAL A 183 -11.49 26.68 -48.73
CA VAL A 183 -10.15 27.04 -48.27
C VAL A 183 -9.18 26.99 -49.45
N ASN A 184 -8.22 27.92 -49.49
CA ASN A 184 -7.12 27.88 -50.44
C ASN A 184 -6.42 26.51 -50.40
N ILE A 185 -6.23 25.89 -51.57
CA ILE A 185 -5.62 24.56 -51.68
C ILE A 185 -4.24 24.48 -51.01
N ARG A 186 -3.46 25.57 -51.02
CA ARG A 186 -2.15 25.62 -50.36
C ARG A 186 -2.30 25.50 -48.84
N THR A 187 -3.17 26.33 -48.26
CA THR A 187 -3.48 26.33 -46.82
C THR A 187 -4.04 24.98 -46.37
N PHE A 188 -4.95 24.39 -47.16
CA PHE A 188 -5.50 23.07 -46.88
C PHE A 188 -4.42 21.97 -46.89
N VAL A 189 -3.59 21.90 -47.94
CA VAL A 189 -2.54 20.89 -48.08
C VAL A 189 -1.48 21.02 -46.97
N ILE A 190 -1.03 22.22 -46.63
CA ILE A 190 -0.06 22.43 -45.54
C ILE A 190 -0.66 21.97 -44.20
N THR A 191 -1.91 22.34 -43.92
CA THR A 191 -2.60 21.93 -42.69
C THR A 191 -2.78 20.41 -42.63
N ALA A 192 -3.16 19.79 -43.75
CA ALA A 192 -3.32 18.34 -43.86
C ALA A 192 -1.99 17.60 -43.69
N LEU A 193 -0.90 18.08 -44.27
CA LEU A 193 0.45 17.49 -44.11
C LEU A 193 0.94 17.61 -42.66
N PHE A 194 0.74 18.77 -42.03
CA PHE A 194 1.10 18.98 -40.63
C PHE A 194 0.32 18.04 -39.70
N LEU A 195 -0.99 17.98 -39.85
CA LEU A 195 -1.84 17.08 -39.06
C LEU A 195 -1.56 15.61 -39.39
N GLY A 196 -1.31 15.27 -40.65
CA GLY A 196 -0.93 13.92 -41.04
C GLY A 196 0.39 13.47 -40.41
N PHE A 197 1.40 14.34 -40.37
CA PHE A 197 2.65 14.09 -39.66
C PHE A 197 2.41 13.88 -38.16
N LEU A 198 1.65 14.77 -37.51
CA LEU A 198 1.33 14.66 -36.09
C LEU A 198 0.59 13.34 -35.80
N SER A 199 -0.43 13.03 -36.60
CA SER A 199 -1.26 11.83 -36.47
C SER A 199 -0.54 10.52 -36.77
N PHE A 200 0.55 10.55 -37.53
CA PHE A 200 1.34 9.38 -37.83
C PHE A 200 2.26 8.98 -36.67
N PHE A 201 2.80 9.96 -35.94
CA PHE A 201 3.76 9.74 -34.85
C PHE A 201 3.16 9.83 -33.46
N LEU A 202 2.01 10.49 -33.30
CA LEU A 202 1.36 10.70 -32.02
C LEU A 202 -0.06 10.12 -32.03
N ARG A 203 -0.26 9.09 -31.21
CA ARG A 203 -1.58 8.52 -30.97
C ARG A 203 -2.43 9.48 -30.17
N ALA A 204 -3.68 9.64 -30.59
CA ALA A 204 -4.66 10.40 -29.84
C ALA A 204 -4.91 9.73 -28.47
N PRO A 205 -4.92 10.48 -27.35
CA PRO A 205 -5.03 9.92 -26.00
C PRO A 205 -6.23 8.98 -25.81
N LEU A 206 -6.03 7.90 -25.06
CA LEU A 206 -7.06 6.96 -24.64
C LEU A 206 -6.64 6.34 -23.31
N GLN A 207 -7.45 6.53 -22.27
CA GLN A 207 -7.12 6.06 -20.91
C GLN A 207 -7.86 4.75 -20.59
N GLY A 208 -7.41 4.01 -19.58
CA GLY A 208 -8.18 2.91 -19.00
C GLY A 208 -9.46 3.38 -18.30
N MET A 209 -10.42 2.47 -18.10
CA MET A 209 -11.72 2.79 -17.46
C MET A 209 -11.61 3.15 -15.97
N ASN A 210 -10.60 2.63 -15.27
CA ASN A 210 -10.53 2.61 -13.81
C ASN A 210 -9.10 2.92 -13.33
N GLU A 211 -8.51 3.98 -13.88
CA GLU A 211 -7.19 4.45 -13.47
C GLU A 211 -7.27 5.42 -12.28
N GLU A 212 -6.24 5.43 -11.44
CA GLU A 212 -6.17 6.25 -10.21
C GLU A 212 -6.15 7.76 -10.50
N MET A 213 -5.75 8.14 -11.71
CA MET A 213 -5.65 9.52 -12.17
C MET A 213 -6.59 9.70 -13.36
N MET A 214 -7.76 10.29 -13.10
CA MET A 214 -8.71 10.70 -14.14
C MET A 214 -8.67 12.20 -14.34
N LYS A 215 -8.40 12.65 -15.56
CA LYS A 215 -8.30 14.07 -15.91
C LYS A 215 -9.25 14.41 -17.06
N GLY A 216 -9.99 15.49 -16.91
CA GLY A 216 -10.72 16.10 -18.01
C GLY A 216 -9.78 16.57 -19.11
N PRO A 217 -10.31 16.87 -20.31
CA PRO A 217 -9.50 17.41 -21.39
C PRO A 217 -8.85 18.74 -20.97
N TRP A 218 -7.72 19.11 -21.58
CA TRP A 218 -6.93 20.26 -21.15
C TRP A 218 -7.73 21.58 -21.08
N TYR A 219 -8.72 21.75 -21.96
CA TYR A 219 -9.61 22.91 -21.97
C TYR A 219 -10.66 22.93 -20.84
N PHE A 220 -10.83 21.83 -20.09
CA PHE A 220 -11.68 21.73 -18.89
C PHE A 220 -10.95 21.33 -17.60
N ALA A 221 -9.65 21.01 -17.66
CA ALA A 221 -8.85 20.70 -16.48
C ALA A 221 -8.89 21.84 -15.43
N GLY A 222 -8.96 23.11 -15.87
CA GLY A 222 -9.15 24.25 -14.98
C GLY A 222 -10.49 24.24 -14.25
N ILE A 223 -11.58 23.80 -14.89
CA ILE A 223 -12.88 23.62 -14.22
C ILE A 223 -12.78 22.51 -13.17
N GLN A 224 -12.11 21.40 -13.49
CA GLN A 224 -11.91 20.30 -12.54
C GLN A 224 -11.12 20.76 -11.31
N GLU A 225 -10.11 21.61 -11.50
CA GLU A 225 -9.39 22.24 -10.38
C GLU A 225 -10.29 23.18 -9.57
N ILE A 226 -11.15 23.98 -10.20
CA ILE A 226 -12.12 24.84 -9.48
C ILE A 226 -13.09 24.00 -8.63
N LEU A 227 -13.63 22.91 -9.20
CA LEU A 227 -14.55 22.00 -8.52
C LEU A 227 -13.91 21.20 -7.37
N HIS A 228 -12.58 21.11 -7.33
CA HIS A 228 -11.88 20.55 -6.17
C HIS A 228 -12.01 21.45 -4.93
N TRP A 229 -12.07 22.78 -5.13
CA TRP A 229 -12.20 23.77 -4.06
C TRP A 229 -13.65 24.19 -3.79
N LEU A 230 -14.52 24.10 -4.80
CA LEU A 230 -15.93 24.46 -4.73
C LEU A 230 -16.80 23.22 -4.91
N SER A 231 -17.49 22.80 -3.85
CA SER A 231 -18.40 21.65 -3.88
C SER A 231 -19.70 21.91 -4.65
N GLU A 232 -20.07 23.17 -4.85
CA GLU A 232 -21.34 23.58 -5.47
C GLU A 232 -21.18 23.87 -6.97
N THR A 233 -21.66 22.95 -7.81
CA THR A 233 -21.56 23.03 -9.28
C THR A 233 -22.35 24.20 -9.89
N ALA A 234 -23.36 24.70 -9.18
CA ALA A 234 -24.19 25.83 -9.63
C ALA A 234 -23.38 27.12 -9.82
N TYR A 235 -22.44 27.44 -8.91
CA TYR A 235 -21.62 28.66 -9.04
C TYR A 235 -20.74 28.63 -10.29
N VAL A 236 -20.20 27.46 -10.62
CA VAL A 236 -19.40 27.27 -11.84
C VAL A 236 -20.28 27.46 -13.08
N ALA A 237 -21.47 26.86 -13.10
CA ALA A 237 -22.43 27.01 -14.20
C ALA A 237 -22.86 28.49 -14.40
N TYR A 238 -23.17 29.21 -13.32
CA TYR A 238 -23.49 30.65 -13.39
C TYR A 238 -22.31 31.48 -13.88
N GLY A 239 -21.10 31.20 -13.40
CA GLY A 239 -19.88 31.86 -13.86
C GLY A 239 -19.67 31.71 -15.38
N MET A 240 -19.85 30.49 -15.90
CA MET A 240 -19.77 30.22 -17.35
C MET A 240 -20.85 30.97 -18.13
N LEU A 241 -22.10 31.01 -17.64
CA LEU A 241 -23.19 31.74 -18.28
C LEU A 241 -22.91 33.26 -18.31
N ILE A 242 -22.40 33.82 -17.22
CA ILE A 242 -22.01 35.24 -17.14
C ILE A 242 -20.88 35.55 -18.13
N LEU A 243 -19.86 34.68 -18.23
CA LEU A 243 -18.77 34.87 -19.19
C LEU A 243 -19.28 34.84 -20.65
N LEU A 244 -20.18 33.91 -20.98
CA LEU A 244 -20.80 33.84 -22.30
C LEU A 244 -21.65 35.08 -22.59
N LEU A 245 -22.43 35.56 -21.61
CA LEU A 245 -23.22 36.79 -21.73
C LEU A 245 -22.33 38.02 -21.93
N LEU A 246 -21.26 38.16 -21.13
CA LEU A 246 -20.30 39.25 -21.28
C LEU A 246 -19.65 39.24 -22.67
N PHE A 247 -19.31 38.05 -23.17
CA PHE A 247 -18.78 37.88 -24.52
C PHE A 247 -19.80 38.29 -25.59
N CYS A 248 -21.05 37.84 -25.51
CA CYS A 248 -22.13 38.27 -26.41
C CYS A 248 -22.32 39.80 -26.42
N LEU A 249 -22.25 40.43 -25.24
CA LEU A 249 -22.50 41.86 -25.07
C LEU A 249 -21.35 42.76 -25.55
N ILE A 250 -20.12 42.24 -25.67
CA ILE A 250 -18.93 43.03 -26.04
C ILE A 250 -19.11 43.85 -27.32
N PHE A 251 -19.79 43.29 -28.31
CA PHE A 251 -20.06 43.96 -29.59
C PHE A 251 -20.93 45.22 -29.45
N TYR A 252 -21.81 45.23 -28.46
CA TYR A 252 -22.74 46.33 -28.20
C TYR A 252 -22.16 47.39 -27.24
N MET A 253 -20.99 47.15 -26.65
CA MET A 253 -20.39 48.04 -25.66
C MET A 253 -19.68 49.25 -26.29
N LYS A 254 -19.77 50.40 -25.61
CA LYS A 254 -18.94 51.59 -25.92
C LYS A 254 -17.46 51.30 -25.62
N LEU A 255 -16.55 52.09 -26.22
CA LEU A 255 -15.10 51.82 -26.21
C LEU A 255 -14.48 51.65 -24.80
N LYS A 256 -14.87 52.49 -23.83
CA LYS A 256 -14.37 52.43 -22.45
C LYS A 256 -14.80 51.15 -21.71
N PRO A 257 -16.11 50.82 -21.56
CA PRO A 257 -16.52 49.57 -20.93
C PRO A 257 -16.01 48.34 -21.68
N LYS A 258 -15.97 48.37 -23.02
CA LYS A 258 -15.38 47.28 -23.83
C LYS A 258 -13.93 46.97 -23.42
N ARG A 259 -13.07 47.99 -23.28
CA ARG A 259 -11.67 47.80 -22.87
C ARG A 259 -11.54 47.20 -21.47
N ILE A 260 -12.42 47.58 -20.54
CA ILE A 260 -12.45 47.01 -19.19
C ILE A 260 -12.87 45.53 -19.26
N THR A 261 -13.98 45.23 -19.93
CA THR A 261 -14.47 43.85 -20.12
C THR A 261 -13.42 42.97 -20.80
N LEU A 262 -12.73 43.47 -21.83
CA LEU A 262 -11.67 42.71 -22.51
C LEU A 262 -10.48 42.43 -21.59
N LYS A 263 -10.05 43.40 -20.76
CA LYS A 263 -9.01 43.18 -19.74
C LYS A 263 -9.43 42.12 -18.72
N LEU A 264 -10.69 42.16 -18.27
CA LEU A 264 -11.24 41.17 -17.35
C LEU A 264 -11.28 39.77 -17.99
N LEU A 265 -11.73 39.65 -19.23
CA LEU A 265 -11.74 38.36 -19.96
C LEU A 265 -10.32 37.82 -20.14
N ILE A 266 -9.36 38.65 -20.57
CA ILE A 266 -7.95 38.23 -20.71
C ILE A 266 -7.38 37.80 -19.35
N SER A 267 -7.62 38.58 -18.29
CA SER A 267 -7.19 38.22 -16.93
C SER A 267 -7.78 36.87 -16.50
N PHE A 268 -9.07 36.66 -16.75
CA PHE A 268 -9.75 35.40 -16.45
C PHE A 268 -9.14 34.24 -17.26
N THR A 269 -8.88 34.42 -18.56
CA THR A 269 -8.23 33.42 -19.40
C THR A 269 -6.82 33.06 -18.91
N VAL A 270 -6.04 34.05 -18.45
CA VAL A 270 -4.71 33.79 -17.87
C VAL A 270 -4.82 33.00 -16.57
N ILE A 271 -5.70 33.41 -15.66
CA ILE A 271 -5.95 32.70 -14.39
C ILE A 271 -6.40 31.26 -14.68
N TYR A 272 -7.35 31.08 -15.59
CA TYR A 272 -7.83 29.76 -16.01
C TYR A 272 -6.71 28.92 -16.62
N GLY A 273 -5.82 29.52 -17.42
CA GLY A 273 -4.63 28.86 -17.96
C GLY A 273 -3.69 28.35 -16.86
N VAL A 274 -3.45 29.13 -15.81
CA VAL A 274 -2.65 28.71 -14.65
C VAL A 274 -3.31 27.54 -13.91
N LEU A 275 -4.64 27.58 -13.72
CA LEU A 275 -5.39 26.48 -13.11
C LEU A 275 -5.34 25.20 -13.96
N THR A 276 -5.47 25.32 -15.28
CA THR A 276 -5.30 24.21 -16.22
C THR A 276 -3.90 23.61 -16.12
N ILE A 277 -2.84 24.42 -16.09
CA ILE A 277 -1.45 23.95 -15.93
C ILE A 277 -1.29 23.24 -14.57
N SER A 278 -1.84 23.81 -13.50
CA SER A 278 -1.86 23.20 -12.17
C SER A 278 -2.50 21.80 -12.19
N GLY A 279 -3.73 21.69 -12.72
CA GLY A 279 -4.45 20.42 -12.82
C GLY A 279 -3.76 19.38 -13.69
N LEU A 280 -3.12 19.79 -14.80
CA LEU A 280 -2.44 18.87 -15.71
C LEU A 280 -1.11 18.35 -15.17
N PHE A 281 -0.28 19.21 -14.57
CA PHE A 281 1.10 18.87 -14.23
C PHE A 281 1.34 18.64 -12.73
N PHE A 282 0.58 19.27 -11.84
CA PHE A 282 0.83 19.23 -10.39
C PHE A 282 -0.18 18.41 -9.59
N ARG A 283 -1.25 17.92 -10.22
CA ARG A 283 -2.21 16.99 -9.59
C ARG A 283 -1.95 15.54 -10.00
N GLY A 284 -1.96 14.63 -9.03
CA GLY A 284 -1.73 13.18 -9.22
C GLY A 284 -2.94 12.32 -8.85
N ALA A 285 -2.68 11.07 -8.45
CA ALA A 285 -3.70 10.15 -7.99
C ALA A 285 -4.54 10.78 -6.86
N TYR A 286 -5.85 10.51 -6.86
CA TYR A 286 -6.81 11.08 -5.91
C TYR A 286 -6.80 12.62 -5.82
N TRP A 287 -6.38 13.30 -6.90
CA TRP A 287 -6.25 14.76 -6.98
C TRP A 287 -5.30 15.38 -5.95
N GLN A 288 -4.35 14.61 -5.43
CA GLN A 288 -3.33 15.10 -4.49
C GLN A 288 -2.26 15.93 -5.21
N TRP A 289 -1.63 16.85 -4.49
CA TRP A 289 -0.52 17.64 -5.02
C TRP A 289 0.73 16.77 -5.18
N GLN A 290 1.35 16.81 -6.36
CA GLN A 290 2.59 16.10 -6.68
C GLN A 290 3.56 17.02 -7.43
N TRP A 291 4.85 16.83 -7.22
CA TRP A 291 5.88 17.56 -7.96
C TRP A 291 6.34 16.73 -9.18
N PRO A 292 6.31 17.27 -10.41
CA PRO A 292 6.66 16.57 -11.66
C PRO A 292 8.07 15.93 -11.72
N TRP A 293 8.95 16.30 -10.81
CA TRP A 293 10.34 15.85 -10.74
C TRP A 293 10.60 14.83 -9.63
N GLN A 294 9.55 14.35 -8.95
CA GLN A 294 9.68 13.23 -8.02
C GLN A 294 9.77 11.91 -8.79
N ALA A 295 10.61 10.98 -8.34
CA ALA A 295 10.85 9.71 -9.04
C ALA A 295 9.58 8.85 -9.24
N GLU A 296 8.54 9.11 -8.45
CA GLU A 296 7.24 8.41 -8.47
C GLU A 296 6.14 9.21 -9.19
N SER A 297 6.41 10.45 -9.64
CA SER A 297 5.37 11.29 -10.25
C SER A 297 4.98 10.77 -11.63
N ARG A 298 3.75 10.27 -11.75
CA ARG A 298 3.13 9.95 -13.04
C ARG A 298 2.40 11.19 -13.53
N ILE A 299 2.97 11.82 -14.55
CA ILE A 299 2.30 12.90 -15.28
C ILE A 299 1.46 12.24 -16.37
N SER A 300 0.26 12.76 -16.62
CA SER A 300 -0.55 12.33 -17.76
C SER A 300 0.25 12.56 -19.06
N GLU A 301 0.48 11.51 -19.85
CA GLU A 301 1.17 11.65 -21.13
C GLU A 301 0.26 12.44 -22.10
N LEU A 302 0.49 13.75 -22.20
CA LEU A 302 -0.24 14.63 -23.13
C LEU A 302 0.04 14.27 -24.60
N LEU A 303 1.22 13.69 -24.86
CA LEU A 303 1.67 13.21 -26.16
C LEU A 303 2.09 11.75 -26.01
N VAL A 304 1.46 10.85 -26.76
CA VAL A 304 1.78 9.41 -26.76
C VAL A 304 2.50 9.08 -28.06
N PRO A 305 3.84 8.92 -28.05
CA PRO A 305 4.59 8.55 -29.24
C PRO A 305 4.27 7.10 -29.61
N ASP A 306 3.59 6.92 -30.73
CA ASP A 306 3.20 5.62 -31.29
C ASP A 306 3.08 5.80 -32.80
N HIS A 307 3.88 5.05 -33.55
CA HIS A 307 3.94 5.19 -35.00
C HIS A 307 3.01 4.19 -35.66
N ILE A 308 2.17 4.66 -36.59
CA ILE A 308 1.21 3.78 -37.26
C ILE A 308 1.93 2.92 -38.30
N SER A 309 1.88 1.61 -38.10
CA SER A 309 2.37 0.63 -39.08
C SER A 309 1.34 0.37 -40.19
N LEU A 310 1.26 1.26 -41.18
CA LEU A 310 0.26 1.18 -42.27
C LEU A 310 0.38 -0.06 -43.17
N PHE A 311 1.54 -0.74 -43.19
CA PHE A 311 1.86 -1.84 -44.13
C PHE A 311 2.10 -3.19 -43.45
N ARG A 312 1.96 -3.28 -42.12
CA ARG A 312 2.17 -4.53 -41.38
C ARG A 312 0.81 -5.16 -41.11
N GLY A 313 0.43 -6.13 -41.94
CA GLY A 313 -0.75 -6.96 -41.69
C GLY A 313 -0.46 -7.93 -40.54
N ASP A 314 -0.84 -7.58 -39.32
CA ASP A 314 -0.81 -8.53 -38.21
C ASP A 314 -2.13 -9.33 -38.21
N ASN A 315 -2.06 -10.60 -38.60
CA ASN A 315 -3.22 -11.49 -38.69
C ASN A 315 -3.61 -12.12 -37.33
N ARG A 316 -3.01 -11.65 -36.23
CA ARG A 316 -3.33 -12.15 -34.88
C ARG A 316 -4.75 -11.79 -34.48
N GLU A 317 -5.43 -12.74 -33.85
CA GLU A 317 -6.75 -12.52 -33.28
C GLU A 317 -6.67 -11.51 -32.12
N ILE A 318 -7.51 -10.48 -32.17
CA ILE A 318 -7.56 -9.44 -31.14
C ILE A 318 -8.50 -9.88 -30.04
N ILE A 319 -7.91 -10.19 -28.89
CA ILE A 319 -8.65 -10.64 -27.72
C ILE A 319 -9.22 -9.43 -26.99
N SER A 320 -10.48 -9.52 -26.59
CA SER A 320 -11.14 -8.49 -25.76
C SER A 320 -11.68 -9.09 -24.47
N ILE A 321 -11.45 -8.40 -23.34
CA ILE A 321 -11.81 -8.83 -21.99
C ILE A 321 -12.48 -7.66 -21.29
N ASN A 322 -13.62 -7.90 -20.62
CA ASN A 322 -14.39 -6.88 -19.90
C ASN A 322 -14.63 -5.59 -20.72
N GLY A 323 -14.97 -5.73 -22.00
CA GLY A 323 -15.27 -4.58 -22.87
C GLY A 323 -14.04 -3.76 -23.31
N ARG A 324 -12.82 -4.32 -23.22
CA ARG A 324 -11.60 -3.67 -23.72
C ARG A 324 -10.69 -4.63 -24.46
N VAL A 325 -9.87 -4.13 -25.38
CA VAL A 325 -8.83 -4.93 -26.04
C VAL A 325 -7.70 -5.27 -25.06
N GLU A 326 -7.19 -6.50 -25.15
CA GLU A 326 -6.02 -6.99 -24.42
C GLU A 326 -4.99 -7.55 -25.41
N GLY A 327 -4.23 -6.65 -26.05
CA GLY A 327 -3.23 -7.01 -27.06
C GLY A 327 -2.10 -7.90 -26.54
N CYS A 328 -1.83 -7.88 -25.23
CA CYS A 328 -0.83 -8.76 -24.62
C CYS A 328 -1.20 -10.24 -24.81
N LEU A 329 -2.48 -10.59 -24.66
CA LEU A 329 -2.94 -11.96 -24.83
C LEU A 329 -2.95 -12.41 -26.29
N SER A 330 -3.06 -11.47 -27.23
CA SER A 330 -2.92 -11.76 -28.67
C SER A 330 -1.50 -12.24 -29.03
N CYS A 331 -0.47 -11.81 -28.27
CA CYS A 331 0.91 -12.27 -28.44
C CYS A 331 1.30 -13.41 -27.48
N HIS A 332 0.76 -13.42 -26.26
CA HIS A 332 1.05 -14.40 -25.21
C HIS A 332 -0.09 -15.42 -25.02
N VAL A 333 -0.56 -15.97 -26.14
CA VAL A 333 -1.59 -17.01 -26.15
C VAL A 333 -1.09 -18.26 -25.39
N GLY A 334 -1.94 -18.84 -24.55
CA GLY A 334 -1.65 -20.13 -23.90
C GLY A 334 -0.92 -20.07 -22.56
N MET A 335 -0.72 -18.87 -21.98
CA MET A 335 -0.20 -18.74 -20.62
C MET A 335 -1.14 -19.41 -19.59
N THR A 336 -0.58 -20.23 -18.71
CA THR A 336 -1.30 -20.98 -17.64
C THR A 336 -0.69 -20.72 -16.26
N GLY A 337 -1.24 -21.31 -15.19
CA GLY A 337 -0.70 -21.22 -13.82
C GLY A 337 -1.32 -20.13 -12.94
N PHE A 338 -2.38 -19.48 -13.40
CA PHE A 338 -3.11 -18.46 -12.65
C PHE A 338 -4.14 -19.06 -11.68
N SER A 339 -4.46 -18.33 -10.62
CA SER A 339 -5.65 -18.58 -9.81
C SER A 339 -6.89 -18.05 -10.51
N ASP A 340 -8.08 -18.56 -10.16
CA ASP A 340 -9.34 -18.17 -10.80
C ASP A 340 -9.60 -16.66 -10.71
N ALA A 341 -9.33 -16.07 -9.53
CA ALA A 341 -9.51 -14.65 -9.27
C ALA A 341 -8.52 -13.74 -10.02
N HIS A 342 -7.35 -14.27 -10.41
CA HIS A 342 -6.30 -13.52 -11.11
C HIS A 342 -6.02 -14.08 -12.51
N ASN A 343 -7.00 -14.74 -13.12
CA ASN A 343 -6.85 -15.31 -14.45
C ASN A 343 -6.91 -14.18 -15.50
N PRO A 344 -5.89 -14.00 -16.35
CA PRO A 344 -5.88 -12.95 -17.38
C PRO A 344 -7.04 -13.06 -18.35
N ARG A 345 -7.68 -14.22 -18.53
CA ARG A 345 -8.91 -14.36 -19.34
C ARG A 345 -10.09 -13.56 -18.79
N ASN A 346 -10.06 -13.25 -17.49
CA ASN A 346 -11.10 -12.51 -16.79
C ASN A 346 -10.71 -11.04 -16.54
N ILE A 347 -9.42 -10.76 -16.32
CA ILE A 347 -8.97 -9.42 -15.89
C ILE A 347 -7.95 -8.77 -16.84
N GLY A 348 -7.38 -9.50 -17.80
CA GLY A 348 -6.32 -9.03 -18.69
C GLY A 348 -4.93 -9.00 -18.04
N CYS A 349 -3.87 -9.05 -18.85
CA CYS A 349 -2.49 -8.92 -18.39
C CYS A 349 -2.13 -7.48 -18.02
N TYR A 350 -2.71 -6.51 -18.73
CA TYR A 350 -2.51 -5.08 -18.50
C TYR A 350 -2.84 -4.65 -17.08
N SER A 351 -3.91 -5.19 -16.49
CA SER A 351 -4.34 -4.83 -15.12
C SER A 351 -3.24 -5.00 -14.09
N CYS A 352 -2.44 -6.06 -14.21
CA CYS A 352 -1.37 -6.34 -13.26
C CYS A 352 -0.07 -5.70 -13.73
N HIS A 353 0.31 -5.91 -14.99
CA HIS A 353 1.65 -5.58 -15.48
C HIS A 353 1.77 -4.21 -16.14
N GLY A 354 0.68 -3.46 -16.32
CA GLY A 354 0.71 -2.22 -17.10
C GLY A 354 1.14 -2.48 -18.55
N GLY A 355 1.92 -1.57 -19.13
CA GLY A 355 2.27 -1.60 -20.55
C GLY A 355 1.23 -0.89 -21.41
N ASP A 356 1.21 -1.21 -22.69
CA ASP A 356 0.24 -0.69 -23.64
C ASP A 356 -0.52 -1.85 -24.33
N PRO A 357 -1.78 -2.13 -23.93
CA PRO A 357 -2.57 -3.20 -24.51
C PRO A 357 -3.13 -2.83 -25.90
N LEU A 358 -2.91 -1.59 -26.36
CA LEU A 358 -3.50 -1.04 -27.58
C LEU A 358 -2.59 -1.11 -28.80
N THR A 359 -1.43 -1.76 -28.66
CA THR A 359 -0.48 -1.96 -29.75
C THR A 359 0.04 -3.39 -29.75
N LEU A 360 0.31 -3.91 -30.95
CA LEU A 360 0.93 -5.22 -31.16
C LEU A 360 2.44 -5.11 -31.44
N ASP A 361 2.98 -3.88 -31.47
CA ASP A 361 4.42 -3.68 -31.53
C ASP A 361 5.06 -4.03 -30.18
N LYS A 362 6.02 -4.96 -30.21
CA LYS A 362 6.70 -5.47 -29.01
C LYS A 362 7.32 -4.37 -28.15
N SER A 363 7.90 -3.33 -28.77
CA SER A 363 8.62 -2.29 -28.03
C SER A 363 7.66 -1.32 -27.36
N LEU A 364 6.57 -0.96 -28.06
CA LEU A 364 5.54 -0.06 -27.55
C LEU A 364 4.65 -0.77 -26.52
N ALA A 365 4.24 -2.02 -26.77
CA ALA A 365 3.39 -2.80 -25.87
C ALA A 365 4.03 -3.01 -24.49
N HIS A 366 5.35 -3.20 -24.45
CA HIS A 366 6.09 -3.39 -23.21
C HIS A 366 6.55 -2.08 -22.54
N ARG A 367 6.34 -0.92 -23.16
CA ARG A 367 6.73 0.37 -22.59
C ARG A 367 5.89 0.66 -21.34
N GLY A 368 6.56 0.98 -20.24
CA GLY A 368 5.88 1.31 -18.98
C GLY A 368 5.35 0.10 -18.20
N MET A 369 5.72 -1.13 -18.58
CA MET A 369 5.35 -2.32 -17.82
C MET A 369 6.04 -2.42 -16.45
N PHE A 370 5.31 -2.97 -15.50
CA PHE A 370 5.82 -3.41 -14.21
C PHE A 370 6.50 -4.77 -14.33
N ARG A 371 7.81 -4.78 -14.07
CA ARG A 371 8.58 -6.02 -13.97
C ARG A 371 8.16 -6.87 -12.78
N VAL A 372 7.80 -6.22 -11.66
CA VAL A 372 7.26 -6.86 -10.45
C VAL A 372 6.04 -6.04 -10.00
N PRO A 373 4.82 -6.42 -10.41
CA PRO A 373 3.61 -5.72 -9.99
C PRO A 373 3.22 -6.08 -8.56
N GLY A 374 2.75 -5.13 -7.76
CA GLY A 374 2.41 -5.34 -6.33
C GLY A 374 3.49 -4.91 -5.34
N ASN A 375 4.62 -4.35 -5.81
CA ASN A 375 5.50 -3.53 -4.95
C ASN A 375 4.69 -2.34 -4.42
N LEU A 376 4.95 -1.84 -3.20
CA LEU A 376 4.12 -0.75 -2.65
C LEU A 376 4.09 0.52 -3.54
N SER A 377 5.16 0.79 -4.30
CA SER A 377 5.24 1.88 -5.27
C SER A 377 4.34 1.73 -6.50
N ASN A 378 3.90 0.52 -6.82
CA ASN A 378 3.02 0.23 -7.95
C ASN A 378 1.76 -0.57 -7.59
N ALA A 379 1.58 -0.92 -6.31
CA ALA A 379 0.46 -1.71 -5.82
C ALA A 379 -0.87 -0.96 -6.00
N GLY A 380 -0.86 0.37 -5.87
CA GLY A 380 -2.01 1.20 -6.19
C GLY A 380 -2.48 0.98 -7.63
N SER A 381 -1.60 1.14 -8.61
CA SER A 381 -1.99 0.99 -10.02
C SER A 381 -2.17 -0.47 -10.48
N ALA A 382 -1.53 -1.45 -9.84
CA ALA A 382 -1.60 -2.87 -10.22
C ALA A 382 -2.66 -3.66 -9.43
N CYS A 383 -2.57 -3.65 -8.10
CA CYS A 383 -3.45 -4.45 -7.23
C CYS A 383 -4.71 -3.68 -6.80
N GLY A 384 -4.59 -2.37 -6.56
CA GLY A 384 -5.70 -1.45 -6.29
C GLY A 384 -6.33 -0.88 -7.57
N GLY A 385 -5.65 -1.07 -8.71
CA GLY A 385 -6.03 -0.51 -9.98
C GLY A 385 -7.23 -1.25 -10.56
N SER A 386 -7.90 -0.62 -11.51
CA SER A 386 -9.04 -1.22 -12.19
C SER A 386 -10.25 -1.58 -11.31
N GLY A 387 -10.31 -1.12 -10.05
CA GLY A 387 -11.34 -1.49 -9.07
C GLY A 387 -11.08 -2.82 -8.36
N CYS A 388 -9.86 -3.36 -8.46
CA CYS A 388 -9.38 -4.49 -7.67
C CYS A 388 -8.97 -4.01 -6.26
N HIS A 389 -8.89 -4.91 -5.26
CA HIS A 389 -8.43 -4.67 -3.87
C HIS A 389 -8.52 -3.23 -3.29
N THR A 390 -9.64 -2.53 -3.51
CA THR A 390 -9.83 -1.14 -3.10
C THR A 390 -9.71 -1.01 -1.58
N GLY A 391 -9.02 0.03 -1.11
CA GLY A 391 -8.74 0.26 0.32
C GLY A 391 -7.61 -0.59 0.90
N ILE A 392 -7.35 -1.81 0.41
CA ILE A 392 -6.20 -2.61 0.87
C ILE A 392 -4.88 -2.00 0.41
N ALA A 393 -4.79 -1.62 -0.87
CA ALA A 393 -3.60 -0.97 -1.44
C ALA A 393 -3.28 0.37 -0.73
N GLU A 394 -4.29 1.03 -0.17
CA GLU A 394 -4.17 2.32 0.52
C GLU A 394 -3.76 2.17 2.00
N ARG A 395 -4.24 1.13 2.69
CA ARG A 395 -3.96 0.90 4.11
C ARG A 395 -2.65 0.15 4.35
N LEU A 396 -2.24 -0.75 3.44
CA LEU A 396 -1.02 -1.55 3.58
C LEU A 396 0.24 -0.72 3.83
N PRO A 397 0.48 0.41 3.11
CA PRO A 397 1.63 1.28 3.37
C PRO A 397 1.66 1.89 4.77
N ARG A 398 0.55 1.90 5.51
CA ARG A 398 0.45 2.43 6.88
C ARG A 398 0.72 1.37 7.95
N SER A 399 0.73 0.08 7.58
CA SER A 399 0.93 -1.02 8.51
C SER A 399 2.38 -1.10 9.00
N LEU A 400 2.61 -1.72 10.17
CA LEU A 400 3.97 -1.96 10.68
C LEU A 400 4.79 -2.90 9.80
N MET A 401 4.13 -3.77 9.02
CA MET A 401 4.81 -4.62 8.04
C MET A 401 5.43 -3.80 6.91
N ALA A 402 4.84 -2.64 6.58
CA ALA A 402 5.39 -1.70 5.61
C ALA A 402 6.36 -0.68 6.23
N THR A 403 6.01 -0.10 7.38
CA THR A 403 6.67 1.11 7.90
C THR A 403 7.91 0.86 8.76
N LEU A 404 7.99 -0.26 9.49
CA LEU A 404 9.06 -0.50 10.47
C LEU A 404 9.15 0.54 11.62
N SER A 405 8.09 1.33 11.82
CA SER A 405 8.09 2.54 12.67
C SER A 405 8.76 2.39 14.04
N GLY A 406 8.38 1.36 14.80
CA GLY A 406 8.88 1.15 16.16
C GLY A 406 10.36 0.78 16.24
N MET A 407 10.91 0.03 15.27
CA MET A 407 12.34 -0.28 15.31
C MET A 407 13.17 0.92 14.87
N ILE A 408 12.72 1.68 13.86
CA ILE A 408 13.41 2.91 13.43
C ILE A 408 13.48 3.90 14.57
N SER A 409 12.37 4.10 15.28
CA SER A 409 12.30 5.08 16.38
C SER A 409 13.19 4.70 17.56
N VAL A 410 13.18 3.42 17.95
CA VAL A 410 14.05 2.91 19.03
C VAL A 410 15.52 2.97 18.64
N ASP A 411 15.87 2.62 17.40
CA ASP A 411 17.26 2.67 16.92
C ASP A 411 17.78 4.11 16.93
N ARG A 412 17.06 5.06 16.31
CA ARG A 412 17.40 6.49 16.33
C ARG A 412 17.56 7.03 17.75
N TRP A 413 16.68 6.63 18.67
CA TRP A 413 16.77 7.03 20.08
C TRP A 413 18.06 6.53 20.75
N VAL A 414 18.42 5.26 20.54
CA VAL A 414 19.65 4.67 21.12
C VAL A 414 20.92 5.33 20.56
N PHE A 415 20.90 5.74 19.29
CA PHE A 415 21.99 6.53 18.70
C PHE A 415 22.02 7.99 19.17
N GLY A 416 20.96 8.48 19.84
CA GLY A 416 20.80 9.86 20.29
C GLY A 416 20.27 10.81 19.22
N GLU A 417 19.65 10.28 18.16
CA GLU A 417 19.05 11.02 17.05
C GLU A 417 17.57 11.36 17.30
N ASN A 418 16.91 10.63 18.20
CA ASN A 418 15.58 10.95 18.72
C ASN A 418 15.64 11.16 20.25
N GLU A 419 14.73 11.97 20.79
CA GLU A 419 14.61 12.18 22.25
C GLU A 419 13.93 11.02 22.97
N LEU A 420 12.96 10.37 22.31
CA LEU A 420 12.16 9.29 22.86
C LEU A 420 12.21 8.03 21.97
N PRO A 421 12.00 6.83 22.54
CA PRO A 421 11.94 5.57 21.78
C PRO A 421 10.69 5.43 20.89
N GLU A 422 9.77 6.39 20.96
CA GLU A 422 8.47 6.38 20.31
C GLU A 422 8.42 7.41 19.17
N GLY A 423 7.79 7.03 18.06
CA GLY A 423 7.70 7.87 16.88
C GLY A 423 7.05 7.18 15.69
N HIS A 424 6.52 7.99 14.78
CA HIS A 424 6.09 7.53 13.46
C HIS A 424 7.25 7.69 12.47
N ALA A 425 7.64 6.59 11.84
CA ALA A 425 8.65 6.54 10.79
C ALA A 425 8.27 5.49 9.74
N THR A 426 8.76 5.66 8.51
CA THR A 426 8.68 4.65 7.45
C THR A 426 10.08 4.24 6.97
N VAL A 427 10.20 3.05 6.37
CA VAL A 427 11.44 2.58 5.73
C VAL A 427 11.95 3.58 4.68
N GLY A 428 11.04 4.29 4.01
CA GLY A 428 11.37 5.36 3.06
C GLY A 428 12.10 6.56 3.68
N ASP A 429 11.99 6.77 5.00
CA ASP A 429 12.65 7.87 5.71
C ASP A 429 14.11 7.53 6.08
N ILE A 430 14.58 6.30 5.81
CA ILE A 430 15.92 5.85 6.14
C ILE A 430 16.90 6.38 5.10
N GLY A 431 17.69 7.38 5.48
CA GLY A 431 18.73 7.97 4.65
C GLY A 431 20.01 7.15 4.61
N SER A 432 21.13 7.80 4.30
CA SER A 432 22.47 7.17 4.24
C SER A 432 23.53 7.90 5.06
N LYS A 433 23.14 8.95 5.79
CA LYS A 433 24.06 9.89 6.42
C LYS A 433 24.22 9.66 7.92
N THR A 434 23.14 9.30 8.61
CA THR A 434 23.18 9.16 10.07
C THR A 434 23.70 7.78 10.48
N PRO A 435 24.41 7.67 11.61
CA PRO A 435 24.82 6.40 12.20
C PRO A 435 23.70 5.36 12.27
N SER A 436 22.51 5.76 12.76
CA SER A 436 21.37 4.86 12.92
C SER A 436 20.80 4.42 11.57
N ASP A 437 20.68 5.34 10.60
CA ASP A 437 20.18 4.99 9.27
C ASP A 437 21.10 3.98 8.56
N VAL A 438 22.42 4.14 8.73
CA VAL A 438 23.41 3.18 8.25
C VAL A 438 23.30 1.85 8.98
N HIS A 439 23.07 1.86 10.29
CA HIS A 439 22.83 0.65 11.10
C HIS A 439 21.59 -0.12 10.62
N LEU A 440 20.45 0.57 10.48
CA LEU A 440 19.21 0.03 9.94
C LEU A 440 19.40 -0.55 8.54
N ARG A 441 20.16 0.12 7.67
CA ARG A 441 20.45 -0.37 6.31
C ARG A 441 21.32 -1.62 6.26
N ASN A 442 22.18 -1.85 7.25
CA ASN A 442 23.02 -3.06 7.28
C ASN A 442 22.22 -4.29 7.71
N LEU A 443 21.17 -4.11 8.54
CA LEU A 443 20.54 -5.23 9.25
C LEU A 443 19.02 -5.36 9.02
N CYS A 444 18.28 -4.24 9.05
CA CYS A 444 16.83 -4.23 9.27
C CYS A 444 16.02 -3.77 8.05
N ALA A 445 16.54 -2.84 7.25
CA ALA A 445 15.81 -2.17 6.18
C ALA A 445 15.39 -3.08 5.01
N GLY A 446 16.01 -4.26 4.88
CA GLY A 446 15.66 -5.22 3.83
C GLY A 446 14.40 -6.04 4.11
N CYS A 447 13.96 -6.15 5.36
CA CYS A 447 12.95 -7.15 5.76
C CYS A 447 11.48 -6.73 5.56
N HIS A 448 11.20 -5.45 5.34
CA HIS A 448 9.84 -4.92 5.38
C HIS A 448 9.20 -4.83 3.99
N LEU A 449 7.87 -4.87 3.93
CA LEU A 449 7.11 -4.89 2.67
C LEU A 449 7.36 -3.64 1.80
N GLY A 450 7.79 -2.53 2.42
CA GLY A 450 8.19 -1.32 1.72
C GLY A 450 9.51 -1.43 0.94
N ASN A 451 10.33 -2.45 1.17
CA ASN A 451 11.50 -2.70 0.34
C ASN A 451 11.08 -3.24 -1.03
N GLU A 452 11.53 -2.59 -2.11
CA GLU A 452 11.12 -2.93 -3.46
C GLU A 452 11.82 -4.18 -3.98
N LYS A 453 11.03 -5.10 -4.52
CA LYS A 453 11.56 -6.24 -5.25
C LYS A 453 11.84 -5.84 -6.70
N ARG A 454 13.10 -5.94 -7.13
CA ARG A 454 13.55 -5.52 -8.47
C ARG A 454 13.61 -6.66 -9.49
N ASN A 455 13.70 -7.90 -9.01
CA ASN A 455 13.85 -9.08 -9.86
C ASN A 455 12.69 -10.06 -9.62
N PRO A 456 12.15 -10.68 -10.69
CA PRO A 456 11.14 -11.72 -10.54
C PRO A 456 11.78 -13.02 -10.01
N GLY A 457 11.00 -13.76 -9.24
CA GLY A 457 11.37 -15.05 -8.68
C GLY A 457 10.91 -15.22 -7.24
N PRO A 458 11.02 -16.44 -6.68
CA PRO A 458 10.94 -16.60 -5.24
C PRO A 458 11.99 -15.69 -4.59
N PRO A 459 11.73 -15.16 -3.39
CA PRO A 459 12.77 -14.48 -2.64
C PRO A 459 13.92 -15.47 -2.44
N ASP A 460 15.14 -15.11 -2.84
CA ASP A 460 16.31 -15.68 -2.19
C ASP A 460 16.15 -15.40 -0.68
N TRP A 461 16.75 -16.20 0.19
CA TRP A 461 16.60 -16.04 1.65
C TRP A 461 16.88 -14.61 2.18
N LEU A 462 17.61 -13.81 1.39
CA LEU A 462 17.94 -12.41 1.64
C LEU A 462 17.19 -11.39 0.73
N ASP A 463 16.49 -11.82 -0.31
CA ASP A 463 15.70 -10.97 -1.22
C ASP A 463 14.27 -10.80 -0.67
N ARG A 464 14.13 -9.95 0.35
CA ARG A 464 12.91 -9.74 1.15
C ARG A 464 12.17 -8.46 0.71
N GLY A 465 10.89 -8.37 1.04
CA GLY A 465 10.02 -7.26 0.63
C GLY A 465 9.16 -7.64 -0.58
N GLY A 466 8.78 -6.65 -1.39
CA GLY A 466 7.96 -6.89 -2.59
C GLY A 466 6.46 -6.61 -2.43
N GLY A 467 6.07 -5.83 -1.42
CA GLY A 467 4.67 -5.45 -1.17
C GLY A 467 3.73 -6.65 -1.07
N CYS A 468 2.65 -6.63 -1.85
CA CYS A 468 1.62 -7.68 -1.86
C CYS A 468 2.18 -9.06 -2.21
N ASN A 469 3.16 -9.12 -3.12
CA ASN A 469 3.71 -10.38 -3.62
C ASN A 469 4.54 -11.13 -2.58
N ALA A 470 5.01 -10.46 -1.52
CA ALA A 470 5.78 -11.09 -0.46
C ALA A 470 5.02 -12.26 0.19
N CYS A 471 3.68 -12.13 0.25
CA CYS A 471 2.81 -13.14 0.86
C CYS A 471 1.95 -13.88 -0.19
N HIS A 472 1.49 -13.18 -1.24
CA HIS A 472 0.47 -13.71 -2.13
C HIS A 472 1.02 -14.46 -3.35
N LEU A 473 2.30 -14.26 -3.72
CA LEU A 473 2.88 -14.86 -4.92
C LEU A 473 3.52 -16.22 -4.62
N LYS A 474 3.01 -17.27 -5.26
CA LYS A 474 3.52 -18.64 -5.10
C LYS A 474 4.18 -19.14 -6.38
N TYR A 475 5.42 -19.60 -6.22
CA TYR A 475 6.15 -20.33 -7.26
C TYR A 475 6.01 -21.84 -7.03
N ASP A 476 5.18 -22.51 -7.81
CA ASP A 476 5.17 -23.97 -7.85
C ASP A 476 6.33 -24.53 -8.71
N ALA A 477 6.46 -25.85 -8.76
CA ALA A 477 7.55 -26.50 -9.51
C ALA A 477 7.55 -26.14 -11.00
N LYS A 478 6.38 -25.92 -11.62
CA LYS A 478 6.28 -25.56 -13.04
C LYS A 478 6.69 -24.10 -13.25
N ALA A 479 6.22 -23.18 -12.41
CA ALA A 479 6.61 -21.77 -12.43
C ALA A 479 8.12 -21.59 -12.20
N LEU A 480 8.72 -22.34 -11.27
CA LEU A 480 10.17 -22.34 -11.04
C LEU A 480 10.94 -22.84 -12.26
N SER A 481 10.49 -23.94 -12.88
CA SER A 481 11.11 -24.47 -14.09
C SER A 481 11.08 -23.45 -15.24
N THR A 482 9.94 -22.81 -15.48
CA THR A 482 9.81 -21.74 -16.48
C THR A 482 10.74 -20.57 -16.17
N LEU A 483 10.80 -20.12 -14.91
CA LEU A 483 11.70 -19.03 -14.51
C LEU A 483 13.18 -19.38 -14.75
N ILE A 484 13.60 -20.61 -14.45
CA ILE A 484 14.98 -21.08 -14.68
C ILE A 484 15.30 -21.07 -16.17
N LYS A 485 14.38 -21.52 -17.04
CA LYS A 485 14.56 -21.47 -18.50
C LYS A 485 14.69 -20.03 -19.00
N LEU A 486 13.85 -19.11 -18.51
CA LEU A 486 13.91 -17.69 -18.84
C LEU A 486 15.25 -17.07 -18.43
N LYS A 487 15.73 -17.35 -17.21
CA LYS A 487 17.03 -16.83 -16.71
C LYS A 487 18.23 -17.32 -17.53
N LYS A 488 18.11 -18.49 -18.18
CA LYS A 488 19.17 -19.06 -19.03
C LYS A 488 19.13 -18.58 -20.49
N GLY A 489 18.18 -17.71 -20.85
CA GLY A 489 18.04 -17.23 -22.24
C GLY A 489 17.57 -18.30 -23.23
N ILE A 490 17.07 -19.45 -22.76
CA ILE A 490 16.68 -20.59 -23.61
C ILE A 490 15.34 -20.32 -24.34
N ALA A 491 14.62 -19.27 -23.95
CA ALA A 491 13.28 -18.94 -24.45
C ALA A 491 13.30 -17.94 -25.62
N GLU A 492 14.24 -18.07 -26.56
CA GLU A 492 14.28 -17.16 -27.72
C GLU A 492 13.15 -17.43 -28.74
N ASN A 493 12.51 -18.61 -28.71
CA ASN A 493 11.43 -18.97 -29.65
C ASN A 493 10.07 -19.35 -29.03
N ASP A 494 9.98 -19.65 -27.74
CA ASP A 494 8.72 -19.98 -27.07
C ASP A 494 8.43 -18.98 -25.94
N SER A 495 7.30 -18.28 -26.05
CA SER A 495 6.77 -17.46 -24.95
C SER A 495 6.66 -18.32 -23.67
N PRO A 496 7.00 -17.80 -22.48
CA PRO A 496 6.83 -18.55 -21.24
C PRO A 496 5.38 -19.02 -21.12
N ALA A 497 5.19 -20.32 -20.85
CA ALA A 497 3.86 -20.94 -20.87
C ALA A 497 3.21 -21.06 -19.48
N PHE A 498 3.95 -20.80 -18.40
CA PHE A 498 3.48 -20.99 -17.03
C PHE A 498 3.88 -19.84 -16.11
N HIS A 499 2.88 -19.23 -15.49
CA HIS A 499 2.97 -18.09 -14.59
C HIS A 499 2.84 -18.54 -13.12
N PRO A 500 3.55 -17.91 -12.16
CA PRO A 500 3.33 -18.14 -10.73
C PRO A 500 1.93 -17.66 -10.27
N ALA A 501 1.25 -18.42 -9.41
CA ALA A 501 -0.09 -18.06 -8.97
C ALA A 501 -0.08 -16.99 -7.88
N ILE A 502 -1.06 -16.06 -7.92
CA ILE A 502 -1.36 -15.13 -6.83
C ILE A 502 -2.57 -15.66 -6.06
N GLY A 503 -2.49 -15.79 -4.73
CA GLY A 503 -3.62 -16.31 -3.95
C GLY A 503 -3.45 -16.26 -2.44
N LEU A 504 -4.31 -17.01 -1.74
CA LEU A 504 -4.39 -17.04 -0.27
C LEU A 504 -3.70 -18.27 0.36
N ALA A 505 -2.94 -19.03 -0.43
CA ALA A 505 -2.17 -20.20 0.00
C ALA A 505 -0.84 -19.79 0.67
N ILE A 506 -0.95 -18.98 1.71
CA ILE A 506 0.18 -18.41 2.46
C ILE A 506 0.66 -19.44 3.49
N THR A 507 1.91 -19.89 3.38
CA THR A 507 2.57 -20.82 4.32
C THR A 507 3.48 -20.08 5.31
N ASN A 508 3.90 -20.75 6.40
CA ASN A 508 4.86 -20.18 7.35
C ASN A 508 6.19 -19.78 6.70
N ASP A 509 6.59 -20.40 5.59
CA ASP A 509 7.82 -20.05 4.88
C ASP A 509 7.82 -18.61 4.35
N HIS A 510 6.64 -18.07 3.98
CA HIS A 510 6.50 -16.66 3.62
C HIS A 510 6.87 -15.78 4.82
N CYS A 511 6.41 -16.15 6.02
CA CYS A 511 6.72 -15.45 7.26
C CYS A 511 8.20 -15.62 7.65
N LYS A 512 8.78 -16.83 7.52
CA LYS A 512 10.21 -17.11 7.82
C LYS A 512 11.17 -16.25 7.02
N SER A 513 10.82 -15.95 5.77
CA SER A 513 11.66 -15.13 4.90
C SER A 513 12.05 -13.81 5.58
N CYS A 514 11.13 -13.18 6.34
CA CYS A 514 11.37 -11.94 7.09
C CYS A 514 11.57 -12.14 8.60
N HIS A 515 10.83 -13.08 9.22
CA HIS A 515 10.81 -13.31 10.68
C HIS A 515 11.80 -14.39 11.16
N SER A 516 12.80 -14.73 10.35
CA SER A 516 13.91 -15.59 10.77
C SER A 516 15.04 -14.85 11.50
N ARG A 517 15.00 -13.50 11.57
CA ARG A 517 16.02 -12.68 12.27
C ARG A 517 15.41 -11.77 13.33
N SER A 518 14.39 -10.97 12.98
CA SER A 518 13.73 -10.05 13.92
C SER A 518 12.90 -10.81 14.96
N GLY A 519 13.45 -10.96 16.19
CA GLY A 519 12.89 -11.77 17.28
C GLY A 519 12.84 -13.28 17.01
N ARG A 520 13.27 -13.72 15.82
CA ARG A 520 13.22 -15.12 15.34
C ARG A 520 11.83 -15.76 15.47
N ILE A 521 10.77 -14.96 15.41
CA ILE A 521 9.38 -15.37 15.75
C ILE A 521 8.97 -16.63 15.00
N SER A 522 9.19 -16.66 13.68
CA SER A 522 8.78 -17.82 12.88
C SER A 522 9.66 -19.05 13.10
N MET A 523 10.89 -18.87 13.61
CA MET A 523 11.78 -19.98 13.96
C MET A 523 11.38 -20.55 15.33
N ASN A 524 11.10 -19.67 16.30
CA ASN A 524 10.64 -20.06 17.63
C ASN A 524 9.32 -20.85 17.57
N TYR A 525 8.38 -20.41 16.73
CA TYR A 525 7.10 -21.08 16.52
C TYR A 525 7.26 -22.55 16.10
N GLU A 526 8.29 -22.84 15.30
CA GLU A 526 8.63 -24.19 14.86
C GLU A 526 9.65 -24.92 15.77
N GLY A 527 10.03 -24.30 16.88
CA GLY A 527 10.98 -24.86 17.84
C GLY A 527 12.42 -24.83 17.35
N TRP A 528 12.88 -23.73 16.75
CA TRP A 528 14.27 -23.54 16.32
C TRP A 528 14.88 -22.29 16.96
N HIS A 529 15.96 -22.47 17.71
CA HIS A 529 16.69 -21.39 18.37
C HIS A 529 18.05 -21.14 17.70
N GLU A 530 18.39 -19.88 17.44
CA GLU A 530 19.67 -19.50 16.83
C GLU A 530 20.84 -19.74 17.81
N THR A 531 21.98 -20.23 17.31
CA THR A 531 23.17 -20.52 18.12
C THR A 531 24.38 -19.73 17.64
N ASN A 532 25.42 -19.66 18.48
CA ASN A 532 26.73 -19.11 18.10
C ASN A 532 27.64 -20.12 17.37
N LEU A 533 27.13 -21.31 17.05
CA LEU A 533 27.89 -22.36 16.37
C LEU A 533 28.14 -21.99 14.90
N LYS A 534 29.27 -22.47 14.36
CA LYS A 534 29.63 -22.34 12.96
C LYS A 534 29.27 -23.60 12.20
N THR A 535 29.19 -23.50 10.87
CA THR A 535 28.93 -24.66 10.00
C THR A 535 30.01 -25.75 10.09
N SER A 536 31.20 -25.43 10.59
CA SER A 536 32.26 -26.41 10.89
C SER A 536 31.89 -27.37 12.03
N ASP A 537 30.97 -26.96 12.91
CA ASP A 537 30.72 -27.61 14.20
C ASP A 537 29.58 -28.64 14.12
N LEU A 538 29.11 -28.94 12.91
CA LEU A 538 27.89 -29.73 12.63
C LEU A 538 28.08 -31.26 12.66
N LYS A 539 29.32 -31.77 12.74
CA LYS A 539 29.61 -33.20 12.50
C LYS A 539 28.84 -34.10 13.48
N GLY A 540 27.91 -34.91 12.96
CA GLY A 540 27.19 -35.96 13.71
C GLY A 540 25.95 -35.51 14.50
N ARG A 541 25.48 -34.27 14.32
CA ARG A 541 24.34 -33.69 15.06
C ARG A 541 23.07 -33.62 14.20
N ASN A 542 21.99 -34.29 14.63
CA ASN A 542 20.69 -34.29 13.93
C ASN A 542 19.70 -33.24 14.47
N ASP A 543 20.05 -32.59 15.58
CA ASP A 543 19.28 -31.55 16.26
C ASP A 543 19.60 -30.12 15.76
N LEU A 544 20.43 -30.01 14.71
CA LEU A 544 20.87 -28.75 14.13
C LEU A 544 20.28 -28.51 12.74
N MET A 545 20.02 -27.24 12.43
CA MET A 545 19.58 -26.75 11.13
C MET A 545 20.47 -25.59 10.68
N VAL A 546 20.76 -25.51 9.38
CA VAL A 546 21.56 -24.43 8.79
C VAL A 546 20.72 -23.68 7.78
N LEU A 547 20.66 -22.36 7.93
CA LEU A 547 20.02 -21.49 6.95
C LEU A 547 20.95 -21.15 5.79
N PRO A 548 20.43 -20.70 4.63
CA PRO A 548 21.25 -20.29 3.48
C PRO A 548 22.26 -19.17 3.80
N ASP A 549 21.98 -18.35 4.81
CA ASP A 549 22.90 -17.32 5.33
C ASP A 549 23.95 -17.87 6.34
N LYS A 550 24.06 -19.20 6.46
CA LYS A 550 25.00 -19.95 7.29
C LYS A 550 24.76 -19.87 8.81
N ARG A 551 23.68 -19.23 9.27
CA ARG A 551 23.31 -19.28 10.68
C ARG A 551 22.88 -20.70 11.08
N VAL A 552 23.31 -21.13 12.27
CA VAL A 552 23.05 -22.46 12.81
C VAL A 552 21.98 -22.37 13.90
N PHE A 553 20.96 -23.21 13.81
CA PHE A 553 19.85 -23.31 14.73
C PHE A 553 19.85 -24.66 15.43
N ILE A 554 19.43 -24.70 16.69
CA ILE A 554 19.23 -25.91 17.49
C ILE A 554 17.75 -26.15 17.76
N LYS A 555 17.33 -27.41 17.78
CA LYS A 555 15.95 -27.78 18.07
C LYS A 555 15.58 -27.47 19.53
N GLN A 556 14.41 -26.90 19.70
CA GLN A 556 13.74 -26.59 20.96
C GLN A 556 12.28 -27.09 20.90
N PRO A 557 11.55 -27.13 22.04
CA PRO A 557 10.12 -27.37 22.02
C PRO A 557 9.39 -26.36 21.14
N GLU A 558 8.65 -26.85 20.15
CA GLU A 558 7.82 -26.03 19.26
C GLU A 558 6.56 -25.53 19.97
N ASP A 559 5.93 -24.51 19.42
CA ASP A 559 4.64 -24.00 19.92
C ASP A 559 3.54 -25.06 19.76
N VAL A 560 2.66 -25.20 20.75
CA VAL A 560 1.54 -26.17 20.69
C VAL A 560 0.60 -25.93 19.52
N HIS A 561 0.44 -24.70 19.05
CA HIS A 561 -0.38 -24.37 17.89
C HIS A 561 0.31 -24.79 16.58
N HIS A 562 1.63 -24.61 16.49
CA HIS A 562 2.43 -25.11 15.37
C HIS A 562 2.32 -26.63 15.28
N LYS A 563 2.56 -27.32 16.41
CA LYS A 563 2.43 -28.77 16.53
C LYS A 563 1.04 -29.27 16.14
N ALA A 564 0.01 -28.46 16.41
CA ALA A 564 -1.36 -28.73 16.03
C ALA A 564 -1.67 -28.42 14.55
N GLY A 565 -0.70 -27.98 13.74
CA GLY A 565 -0.86 -27.73 12.30
C GLY A 565 -1.34 -26.32 11.93
N MET A 566 -1.34 -25.37 12.87
CA MET A 566 -1.74 -23.97 12.61
C MET A 566 -0.61 -23.18 11.95
N LEU A 567 -0.98 -22.40 10.94
CA LEU A 567 -0.12 -21.41 10.30
C LEU A 567 -0.14 -20.08 11.06
N CYS A 568 0.85 -19.22 10.84
CA CYS A 568 0.82 -17.86 11.38
C CYS A 568 -0.46 -17.11 10.99
N THR A 569 -0.98 -17.37 9.78
CA THR A 569 -2.21 -16.75 9.26
C THR A 569 -3.50 -17.33 9.84
N ASP A 570 -3.44 -18.43 10.62
CA ASP A 570 -4.62 -18.90 11.37
C ASP A 570 -4.97 -17.96 12.52
N CYS A 571 -3.96 -17.30 13.11
CA CYS A 571 -4.13 -16.25 14.12
C CYS A 571 -4.13 -14.85 13.49
N HIS A 572 -3.19 -14.59 12.57
CA HIS A 572 -3.00 -13.27 11.99
C HIS A 572 -3.79 -13.03 10.71
N GLY A 573 -4.81 -12.17 10.82
CA GLY A 573 -5.74 -11.85 9.75
C GLY A 573 -5.31 -10.69 8.86
N SER A 574 -6.14 -10.39 7.84
CA SER A 574 -5.88 -9.31 6.88
C SER A 574 -5.70 -7.94 7.55
N PHE A 575 -6.57 -7.59 8.50
CA PHE A 575 -6.52 -6.32 9.22
C PHE A 575 -5.32 -6.16 10.17
N GLU A 576 -4.58 -7.23 10.47
CA GLU A 576 -3.32 -7.15 11.20
C GLU A 576 -2.13 -7.08 10.24
N LEU A 577 -2.07 -8.01 9.29
CA LEU A 577 -0.93 -8.14 8.37
C LEU A 577 -0.88 -7.00 7.34
N MET A 578 -2.04 -6.64 6.78
CA MET A 578 -2.20 -5.54 5.84
C MET A 578 -2.59 -4.23 6.53
N GLY A 579 -2.87 -4.27 7.84
CA GLY A 579 -3.25 -3.11 8.64
C GLY A 579 -4.74 -2.73 8.52
N ASP A 580 -5.21 -1.90 9.46
CA ASP A 580 -6.60 -1.44 9.57
C ASP A 580 -6.76 0.03 9.16
N GLY A 581 -5.75 0.61 8.49
CA GLY A 581 -5.72 2.01 8.07
C GLY A 581 -5.11 2.97 9.09
N ASN A 582 -4.95 2.53 10.34
CA ASN A 582 -4.27 3.30 11.38
C ASN A 582 -2.76 3.08 11.35
N ARG A 583 -2.02 4.09 11.82
CA ARG A 583 -0.57 3.98 12.07
C ARG A 583 -0.35 3.60 13.51
N TYR A 584 0.46 2.57 13.72
CA TYR A 584 0.90 2.12 15.04
C TYR A 584 2.38 2.39 15.21
N MET A 585 2.82 2.65 16.43
CA MET A 585 4.25 2.76 16.73
C MET A 585 4.83 1.37 17.01
N HIS A 586 4.07 0.51 17.69
CA HIS A 586 4.54 -0.78 18.14
C HIS A 586 3.56 -1.93 17.85
N LYS A 587 4.11 -3.15 17.71
CA LYS A 587 3.35 -4.34 17.28
C LYS A 587 2.21 -4.68 18.23
N GLU A 588 2.37 -4.45 19.53
CA GLU A 588 1.40 -4.75 20.57
C GLU A 588 0.11 -3.91 20.42
N GLU A 589 0.21 -2.75 19.78
CA GLU A 589 -0.92 -1.88 19.46
C GLU A 589 -1.69 -2.39 18.24
N ALA A 590 -0.94 -2.84 17.21
CA ALA A 590 -1.46 -3.34 15.95
C ALA A 590 -2.12 -4.73 16.06
N VAL A 591 -1.59 -5.61 16.93
CA VAL A 591 -2.15 -6.94 17.18
C VAL A 591 -3.53 -6.81 17.85
N LYS A 592 -4.48 -7.54 17.29
CA LYS A 592 -5.90 -7.60 17.62
C LYS A 592 -6.29 -8.93 18.25
N VAL A 593 -5.72 -10.04 17.77
CA VAL A 593 -6.03 -11.39 18.28
C VAL A 593 -5.43 -11.60 19.67
N GLN A 594 -6.20 -12.21 20.56
CA GLN A 594 -5.81 -12.54 21.93
C GLN A 594 -6.09 -14.02 22.23
N CYS A 595 -5.35 -14.59 23.17
CA CYS A 595 -5.58 -15.97 23.63
C CYS A 595 -7.04 -16.18 24.06
N THR A 596 -7.64 -15.19 24.72
CA THR A 596 -9.01 -15.19 25.25
C THR A 596 -10.09 -15.07 24.18
N ASP A 597 -9.75 -14.76 22.93
CA ASP A 597 -10.69 -14.83 21.81
C ASP A 597 -11.05 -16.29 21.49
N CYS A 598 -10.04 -17.16 21.49
CA CYS A 598 -10.19 -18.58 21.15
C CYS A 598 -10.30 -19.48 22.40
N HIS A 599 -9.61 -19.16 23.48
CA HIS A 599 -9.65 -19.91 24.74
C HIS A 599 -10.59 -19.20 25.72
N ALA A 600 -11.88 -19.27 25.46
CA ALA A 600 -12.93 -18.69 26.30
C ALA A 600 -13.82 -19.78 26.91
N ILE A 601 -14.29 -19.55 28.15
CA ILE A 601 -15.33 -20.40 28.77
C ILE A 601 -16.62 -20.34 27.95
N LYS A 602 -16.94 -19.16 27.45
CA LYS A 602 -18.05 -18.90 26.53
C LYS A 602 -17.66 -17.78 25.59
N VAL A 603 -17.81 -18.02 24.29
CA VAL A 603 -17.65 -16.97 23.26
C VAL A 603 -18.86 -16.05 23.32
N ILE A 604 -18.61 -14.74 23.45
CA ILE A 604 -19.67 -13.72 23.57
C ILE A 604 -19.80 -12.90 22.29
N ARG A 605 -18.68 -12.50 21.67
CA ARG A 605 -18.70 -11.68 20.45
C ARG A 605 -18.61 -12.58 19.22
N THR A 606 -19.73 -12.68 18.51
CA THR A 606 -19.86 -13.50 17.30
C THR A 606 -20.53 -12.70 16.17
N ALA A 607 -20.36 -13.18 14.96
CA ALA A 607 -21.12 -12.75 13.79
C ALA A 607 -21.34 -13.93 12.85
N LYS A 608 -22.38 -13.87 12.02
CA LYS A 608 -22.50 -14.76 10.87
C LYS A 608 -21.57 -14.28 9.75
N ILE A 609 -21.01 -15.19 8.97
CA ILE A 609 -20.16 -14.82 7.81
C ILE A 609 -20.90 -13.84 6.88
N GLY A 610 -22.18 -14.05 6.60
CA GLY A 610 -22.99 -13.17 5.74
C GLY A 610 -23.09 -11.72 6.23
N ASP A 611 -23.00 -11.51 7.55
CA ASP A 611 -23.15 -10.20 8.18
C ASP A 611 -21.81 -9.45 8.35
N THR A 612 -20.69 -10.08 7.99
CA THR A 612 -19.35 -9.46 8.04
C THR A 612 -19.11 -8.49 6.89
N ASP A 613 -17.99 -7.76 6.92
CA ASP A 613 -17.60 -6.86 5.83
C ASP A 613 -17.32 -7.63 4.51
N GLN A 614 -17.30 -6.88 3.39
CA GLN A 614 -17.13 -7.46 2.06
C GLN A 614 -15.81 -8.22 1.91
N GLU A 615 -14.70 -7.72 2.47
CA GLU A 615 -13.40 -8.38 2.37
C GLU A 615 -13.44 -9.73 3.09
N THR A 616 -13.97 -9.76 4.31
CA THR A 616 -14.14 -10.98 5.10
C THR A 616 -14.97 -12.03 4.34
N ARG A 617 -16.09 -11.64 3.72
CA ARG A 617 -16.91 -12.54 2.90
C ARG A 617 -16.17 -13.07 1.66
N LEU A 618 -15.41 -12.22 0.98
CA LEU A 618 -14.63 -12.63 -0.20
C LEU A 618 -13.51 -13.62 0.19
N ILE A 619 -12.82 -13.38 1.31
CA ILE A 619 -11.81 -14.31 1.83
C ILE A 619 -12.46 -15.64 2.22
N ALA A 620 -13.64 -15.61 2.86
CA ALA A 620 -14.41 -16.81 3.19
C ALA A 620 -14.76 -17.61 1.92
N TRP A 621 -15.28 -16.94 0.89
CA TRP A 621 -15.60 -17.55 -0.40
C TRP A 621 -14.37 -18.15 -1.09
N LEU A 622 -13.25 -17.42 -1.17
CA LEU A 622 -11.99 -17.90 -1.74
C LEU A 622 -11.41 -19.13 -1.00
N ARG A 623 -11.80 -19.34 0.25
CA ARG A 623 -11.41 -20.49 1.08
C ARG A 623 -12.48 -21.60 1.09
N GLY A 624 -13.57 -21.45 0.35
CA GLY A 624 -14.67 -22.41 0.31
C GLY A 624 -15.54 -22.43 1.58
N TYR A 625 -15.50 -21.38 2.40
CA TYR A 625 -16.34 -21.23 3.60
C TYR A 625 -17.70 -20.66 3.20
N ASN A 626 -18.46 -21.43 2.41
CA ASN A 626 -19.62 -20.94 1.66
C ASN A 626 -20.92 -20.82 2.45
N ASN A 627 -20.96 -21.23 3.72
CA ASN A 627 -22.17 -21.10 4.54
C ASN A 627 -22.25 -19.69 5.16
N PRO A 628 -23.14 -18.81 4.68
CA PRO A 628 -23.26 -17.44 5.20
C PRO A 628 -23.78 -17.41 6.65
N ASP A 629 -24.55 -18.42 7.06
CA ASP A 629 -25.12 -18.52 8.42
C ASP A 629 -24.14 -19.10 9.44
N ALA A 630 -22.95 -19.53 9.01
CA ALA A 630 -21.93 -20.02 9.92
C ALA A 630 -21.52 -18.92 10.91
N GLU A 631 -21.69 -19.20 12.20
CA GLU A 631 -21.30 -18.29 13.28
C GLU A 631 -19.80 -18.39 13.54
N ILE A 632 -19.12 -17.25 13.57
CA ILE A 632 -17.67 -17.10 13.76
C ILE A 632 -17.39 -16.13 14.91
N ILE A 633 -16.17 -16.18 15.46
CA ILE A 633 -15.78 -15.25 16.52
C ILE A 633 -15.37 -13.89 15.95
N LEU A 634 -15.67 -12.84 16.72
CA LEU A 634 -15.08 -11.52 16.56
C LEU A 634 -14.09 -11.28 17.69
N THR A 635 -12.91 -10.76 17.35
CA THR A 635 -11.88 -10.39 18.35
C THR A 635 -12.44 -9.43 19.40
N GLN A 636 -12.07 -9.60 20.66
CA GLN A 636 -12.59 -8.79 21.76
C GLN A 636 -12.14 -7.33 21.67
N LYS A 637 -10.89 -7.09 21.26
CA LYS A 637 -10.26 -5.76 21.23
C LYS A 637 -10.92 -4.80 20.23
N VAL A 638 -11.27 -5.29 19.03
CA VAL A 638 -11.75 -4.43 17.92
C VAL A 638 -12.97 -4.97 17.18
N GLY A 639 -13.36 -6.22 17.38
CA GLY A 639 -14.52 -6.81 16.70
C GLY A 639 -14.25 -7.32 15.28
N HIS A 640 -12.99 -7.57 14.92
CA HIS A 640 -12.65 -8.17 13.62
C HIS A 640 -12.89 -9.68 13.59
N ALA A 641 -13.37 -10.17 12.46
CA ALA A 641 -13.72 -11.57 12.25
C ALA A 641 -12.50 -12.50 12.12
N LEU A 642 -12.55 -13.64 12.82
CA LEU A 642 -11.65 -14.77 12.62
C LEU A 642 -12.38 -15.86 11.82
N ILE A 643 -12.33 -15.72 10.49
CA ILE A 643 -13.13 -16.49 9.52
C ILE A 643 -12.98 -18.01 9.58
N ASN A 644 -11.86 -18.48 10.12
CA ASN A 644 -11.53 -19.89 10.23
C ASN A 644 -12.05 -20.50 11.55
N THR A 645 -12.94 -19.82 12.26
CA THR A 645 -13.58 -20.33 13.47
C THR A 645 -15.01 -20.77 13.21
N ARG A 646 -15.55 -21.69 14.02
CA ARG A 646 -16.96 -22.09 14.02
C ARG A 646 -17.46 -22.14 15.45
N VAL A 647 -18.49 -21.35 15.73
CA VAL A 647 -19.14 -21.27 17.02
C VAL A 647 -20.39 -22.15 17.00
N GLU A 648 -20.49 -23.03 17.98
CA GLU A 648 -21.60 -23.97 18.14
C GLU A 648 -22.16 -23.92 19.56
N GLN A 649 -23.36 -24.48 19.76
CA GLN A 649 -24.01 -24.61 21.06
C GLN A 649 -24.11 -23.28 21.84
N LYS A 650 -24.54 -22.20 21.18
CA LYS A 650 -24.69 -20.86 21.77
C LYS A 650 -23.39 -20.34 22.43
N GLY A 651 -22.26 -20.52 21.75
CA GLY A 651 -20.96 -20.01 22.20
C GLY A 651 -20.16 -20.95 23.11
N LYS A 652 -20.64 -22.17 23.37
CA LYS A 652 -19.96 -23.13 24.27
C LYS A 652 -18.90 -23.98 23.58
N ILE A 653 -19.05 -24.23 22.29
CA ILE A 653 -18.09 -25.00 21.51
C ILE A 653 -17.50 -24.09 20.44
N LEU A 654 -16.18 -24.03 20.41
CA LEU A 654 -15.42 -23.34 19.38
C LEU A 654 -14.52 -24.33 18.65
N LYS A 655 -14.65 -24.39 17.33
CA LYS A 655 -13.74 -25.12 16.45
C LYS A 655 -12.93 -24.12 15.61
N LEU A 656 -11.66 -24.42 15.39
CA LEU A 656 -10.80 -23.69 14.46
C LEU A 656 -10.45 -24.61 13.29
N ILE A 657 -10.73 -24.16 12.07
CA ILE A 657 -10.36 -24.78 10.81
C ILE A 657 -8.95 -24.29 10.46
N ARG A 658 -8.01 -25.20 10.22
CA ARG A 658 -6.63 -24.84 9.91
C ARG A 658 -6.51 -24.45 8.45
N LYS A 659 -5.97 -23.27 8.18
CA LYS A 659 -5.74 -22.75 6.82
C LYS A 659 -4.68 -23.54 6.05
N SER A 660 -3.90 -24.39 6.73
CA SER A 660 -3.00 -25.38 6.12
C SER A 660 -3.73 -26.52 5.41
N GLY A 661 -5.03 -26.70 5.63
CA GLY A 661 -5.79 -27.84 5.11
C GLY A 661 -5.72 -29.10 5.97
N THR A 662 -5.02 -29.05 7.11
CA THR A 662 -4.86 -30.18 8.06
C THR A 662 -6.10 -30.40 8.96
N GLY A 663 -7.29 -30.09 8.46
CA GLY A 663 -8.56 -30.24 9.17
C GLY A 663 -8.84 -29.17 10.22
N SER A 664 -9.65 -29.52 11.24
CA SER A 664 -10.05 -28.61 12.32
C SER A 664 -9.66 -29.14 13.71
N GLY A 665 -9.59 -28.25 14.70
CA GLY A 665 -9.38 -28.58 16.11
C GLY A 665 -10.37 -27.85 17.03
N LEU A 666 -10.71 -28.46 18.17
CA LEU A 666 -11.50 -27.83 19.21
C LEU A 666 -10.62 -26.88 20.04
N MET A 667 -11.11 -25.67 20.27
CA MET A 667 -10.47 -24.71 21.16
C MET A 667 -10.98 -24.95 22.58
N ASN A 668 -10.10 -25.48 23.43
CA ASN A 668 -10.45 -25.78 24.81
C ASN A 668 -10.54 -24.49 25.64
N PRO A 669 -11.55 -24.35 26.51
CA PRO A 669 -11.59 -23.25 27.47
C PRO A 669 -10.40 -23.32 28.44
N PRO A 670 -10.05 -22.20 29.10
CA PRO A 670 -9.03 -22.21 30.14
C PRO A 670 -9.40 -23.21 31.24
N ALA A 671 -8.40 -23.91 31.78
CA ALA A 671 -8.61 -24.77 32.94
C ALA A 671 -9.05 -23.93 34.15
N GLU A 672 -9.76 -24.55 35.10
CA GLU A 672 -10.25 -23.86 36.31
C GLU A 672 -9.10 -23.18 37.08
N ALA A 673 -7.92 -23.81 37.11
CA ALA A 673 -6.72 -23.25 37.73
C ALA A 673 -6.28 -21.90 37.12
N CYS A 674 -6.62 -21.63 35.87
CA CYS A 674 -6.31 -20.37 35.19
C CYS A 674 -7.30 -19.24 35.54
N THR A 675 -8.50 -19.58 35.99
CA THR A 675 -9.58 -18.61 36.27
C THR A 675 -9.99 -18.56 37.74
N ARG A 676 -9.36 -19.37 38.60
CA ARG A 676 -9.66 -19.45 40.03
C ARG A 676 -8.98 -18.34 40.81
N GLY A 677 -9.74 -17.74 41.74
CA GLY A 677 -9.21 -16.77 42.70
C GLY A 677 -8.92 -15.41 42.08
N ILE A 678 -8.11 -14.61 42.77
CA ILE A 678 -7.76 -13.24 42.34
C ILE A 678 -6.25 -12.96 42.32
N ALA A 679 -5.44 -13.87 42.87
CA ALA A 679 -4.00 -13.67 43.05
C ALA A 679 -3.24 -13.39 41.74
N HIS A 680 -3.73 -13.92 40.61
CA HIS A 680 -3.06 -13.87 39.32
C HIS A 680 -3.79 -13.04 38.26
N ASN A 681 -4.77 -12.20 38.64
CA ASN A 681 -5.55 -11.40 37.68
C ASN A 681 -4.69 -10.46 36.80
N ARG A 682 -3.50 -10.07 37.31
CA ARG A 682 -2.53 -9.27 36.56
C ARG A 682 -1.72 -10.06 35.54
N LEU A 683 -1.63 -11.40 35.62
CA LEU A 683 -0.82 -12.19 34.69
C LEU A 683 -1.48 -12.30 33.31
N SER A 684 -0.67 -12.15 32.27
CA SER A 684 -1.03 -12.50 30.89
C SER A 684 -0.89 -14.01 30.68
N CYS A 685 -1.64 -14.57 29.71
CA CYS A 685 -1.51 -15.99 29.36
C CYS A 685 -0.07 -16.34 28.98
N ASP A 686 0.61 -15.47 28.24
CA ASP A 686 2.01 -15.66 27.81
C ASP A 686 2.99 -15.70 28.99
N ALA A 687 2.74 -14.94 30.06
CA ALA A 687 3.57 -15.01 31.27
C ALA A 687 3.59 -16.42 31.88
N CYS A 688 2.47 -17.13 31.79
CA CYS A 688 2.35 -18.51 32.27
C CYS A 688 2.79 -19.52 31.21
N HIS A 689 2.38 -19.36 29.95
CA HIS A 689 2.45 -20.42 28.95
C HIS A 689 3.64 -20.33 27.99
N THR A 690 4.45 -19.28 28.03
CA THR A 690 5.69 -19.22 27.22
C THR A 690 6.67 -20.28 27.71
N GLY A 691 7.04 -21.24 26.85
CA GLY A 691 7.96 -22.33 27.20
C GLY A 691 9.42 -21.90 27.24
N TRP A 692 9.82 -21.01 26.33
CA TRP A 692 11.16 -20.43 26.27
C TRP A 692 11.13 -19.17 25.40
N ALA A 693 12.12 -18.30 25.54
CA ALA A 693 12.29 -17.14 24.69
C ALA A 693 13.77 -17.00 24.32
N PRO A 694 14.09 -16.56 23.09
CA PRO A 694 15.48 -16.26 22.73
C PRO A 694 15.96 -15.06 23.54
N GLN A 695 17.12 -15.20 24.16
CA GLN A 695 17.78 -14.16 24.94
C GLN A 695 19.20 -13.97 24.42
N CYS A 696 19.63 -12.71 24.28
CA CYS A 696 21.00 -12.37 23.92
C CYS A 696 21.59 -11.53 25.05
N ILE A 697 22.65 -12.04 25.70
CA ILE A 697 23.34 -11.34 26.77
C ILE A 697 24.62 -10.78 26.21
N GLY A 698 24.87 -9.49 26.45
CA GLY A 698 26.08 -8.80 26.06
C GLY A 698 26.25 -8.69 24.55
N CYS A 699 25.96 -7.51 24.01
CA CYS A 699 26.30 -7.17 22.63
C CYS A 699 27.29 -6.00 22.58
N HIS A 700 28.24 -6.05 21.66
CA HIS A 700 29.06 -4.90 21.29
C HIS A 700 28.80 -4.57 19.84
N THR A 701 28.52 -3.30 19.55
CA THR A 701 28.27 -2.83 18.19
C THR A 701 29.23 -1.71 17.85
N GLU A 702 30.07 -1.94 16.84
CA GLU A 702 31.04 -0.96 16.33
C GLU A 702 30.98 -0.87 14.81
N PHE A 703 31.46 0.25 14.28
CA PHE A 703 31.55 0.48 12.85
C PHE A 703 32.96 0.15 12.34
N ASN A 704 33.05 -0.87 11.49
CA ASN A 704 34.31 -1.25 10.86
C ASN A 704 34.34 -0.77 9.41
N THR A 705 35.20 0.22 9.12
CA THR A 705 35.39 0.82 7.78
C THR A 705 35.93 -0.15 6.72
N LYS A 706 36.59 -1.23 7.14
CA LYS A 706 37.17 -2.25 6.24
C LYS A 706 36.22 -3.42 6.01
N GLU A 707 35.12 -3.50 6.76
CA GLU A 707 34.15 -4.58 6.60
C GLU A 707 33.41 -4.45 5.26
N ASN A 708 33.23 -5.58 4.59
CA ASN A 708 32.47 -5.65 3.35
C ASN A 708 30.98 -5.77 3.68
N GLY A 709 30.35 -4.62 3.95
CA GLY A 709 28.93 -4.52 4.26
C GLY A 709 28.01 -4.72 3.07
N TYR A 710 26.74 -4.94 3.36
CA TYR A 710 25.66 -5.02 2.37
C TYR A 710 24.53 -4.07 2.77
N ASP A 711 24.19 -3.17 1.86
CA ASP A 711 23.09 -2.22 2.04
C ASP A 711 21.78 -2.91 1.63
N MET A 712 21.00 -3.28 2.64
CA MET A 712 19.78 -4.07 2.49
C MET A 712 18.65 -3.32 1.76
N LEU A 713 18.69 -1.99 1.72
CA LEU A 713 17.69 -1.16 1.04
C LEU A 713 18.02 -0.98 -0.46
N THR A 714 19.30 -0.83 -0.79
CA THR A 714 19.72 -0.65 -2.20
C THR A 714 20.10 -1.95 -2.91
N GLY A 715 20.34 -3.02 -2.14
CA GLY A 715 20.81 -4.31 -2.63
C GLY A 715 22.26 -4.27 -3.14
N LYS A 716 23.10 -3.39 -2.60
CA LYS A 716 24.47 -3.18 -3.06
C LYS A 716 25.49 -3.43 -1.94
N ARG A 717 26.63 -4.00 -2.32
CA ARG A 717 27.80 -4.07 -1.41
C ARG A 717 28.37 -2.67 -1.19
N ARG A 718 28.90 -2.44 0.00
CA ARG A 718 29.53 -1.18 0.43
C ARG A 718 30.72 -1.48 1.33
N ASN A 719 31.71 -0.59 1.32
CA ASN A 719 32.78 -0.61 2.32
C ASN A 719 32.27 0.08 3.60
N GLY A 720 32.55 -0.50 4.75
CA GLY A 720 32.12 0.01 6.03
C GLY A 720 30.77 -0.53 6.47
N SER A 721 30.75 -1.30 7.56
CA SER A 721 29.54 -1.86 8.16
C SER A 721 29.57 -1.72 9.67
N TRP A 722 28.38 -1.60 10.26
CA TRP A 722 28.17 -1.91 11.67
C TRP A 722 28.30 -3.43 11.84
N VAL A 723 29.05 -3.85 12.83
CA VAL A 723 29.30 -5.25 13.18
C VAL A 723 28.80 -5.47 14.60
N GLU A 724 27.95 -6.48 14.77
CA GLU A 724 27.42 -6.89 16.07
C GLU A 724 28.21 -8.10 16.56
N TYR A 725 28.74 -7.99 17.77
CA TYR A 725 29.39 -9.07 18.50
C TYR A 725 28.46 -9.49 19.63
N ALA A 726 27.89 -10.69 19.56
CA ALA A 726 27.09 -11.25 20.63
C ALA A 726 27.95 -12.16 21.52
N ALA A 727 27.82 -12.03 22.85
CA ALA A 727 28.53 -12.89 23.78
C ALA A 727 27.82 -14.26 23.90
N GLU A 728 26.53 -14.27 24.23
CA GLU A 728 25.80 -15.51 24.49
C GLU A 728 24.33 -15.45 24.03
N GLY A 729 23.87 -16.55 23.41
CA GLY A 729 22.49 -16.74 22.97
C GLY A 729 21.84 -17.92 23.70
N LEU A 730 20.71 -17.67 24.38
CA LEU A 730 20.05 -18.62 25.28
C LEU A 730 18.57 -18.82 24.93
N ALA A 731 18.08 -20.05 25.13
CA ALA A 731 16.67 -20.41 24.97
C ALA A 731 16.09 -20.87 26.31
N GLU A 732 15.56 -19.93 27.08
CA GLU A 732 15.07 -20.18 28.44
C GLU A 732 13.80 -19.39 28.74
N LEU A 733 13.16 -19.65 29.88
CA LEU A 733 11.99 -18.89 30.30
C LEU A 733 12.29 -17.37 30.33
N PRO A 734 11.43 -16.52 29.76
CA PRO A 734 11.66 -15.07 29.76
C PRO A 734 11.55 -14.44 31.15
N VAL A 735 12.05 -13.22 31.26
CA VAL A 735 11.87 -12.37 32.44
C VAL A 735 10.44 -11.84 32.49
N LEU A 736 9.90 -11.58 33.69
CA LEU A 736 8.58 -10.99 33.86
C LEU A 736 8.67 -9.51 34.25
N GLY A 737 7.73 -8.71 33.74
CA GLY A 737 7.67 -7.28 34.01
C GLY A 737 6.26 -6.73 33.92
N VAL A 738 6.11 -5.43 34.16
CA VAL A 738 4.83 -4.74 34.19
C VAL A 738 4.65 -3.90 32.93
N ASN A 739 3.58 -4.15 32.20
CA ASN A 739 3.05 -3.26 31.17
C ASN A 739 1.98 -2.35 31.79
N GLU A 740 2.33 -1.11 32.08
CA GLU A 740 1.42 -0.11 32.67
C GLU A 740 0.55 0.60 31.63
N THR A 741 0.84 0.41 30.34
CA THR A 741 0.02 0.94 29.24
C THR A 741 -1.32 0.19 29.15
N ASP A 742 -1.36 -1.08 29.57
CA ASP A 742 -2.59 -1.84 29.67
C ASP A 742 -3.41 -1.40 30.89
N LYS A 743 -4.45 -0.61 30.62
CA LYS A 743 -5.37 -0.08 31.64
C LYS A 743 -6.51 -1.04 32.01
N SER A 744 -6.58 -2.23 31.39
CA SER A 744 -7.61 -3.22 31.71
C SER A 744 -7.45 -3.81 33.11
N VAL A 745 -6.24 -3.75 33.67
CA VAL A 745 -5.95 -4.22 35.03
C VAL A 745 -5.27 -3.14 35.85
N ARG A 746 -5.79 -2.88 37.06
CA ARG A 746 -5.20 -1.91 37.99
C ARG A 746 -3.74 -2.28 38.31
N GLY A 747 -2.84 -1.30 38.15
CA GLY A 747 -1.40 -1.48 38.36
C GLY A 747 -0.66 -2.10 37.16
N GLY A 748 -1.31 -2.27 36.02
CA GLY A 748 -0.69 -2.81 34.81
C GLY A 748 -0.66 -4.34 34.76
N LYS A 749 -0.54 -4.84 33.53
CA LYS A 749 -0.52 -6.27 33.21
C LYS A 749 0.90 -6.83 33.35
N ILE A 750 1.05 -7.99 33.96
CA ILE A 750 2.34 -8.70 34.05
C ILE A 750 2.52 -9.57 32.81
N THR A 751 3.62 -9.36 32.10
CA THR A 751 3.91 -10.03 30.82
C THR A 751 5.41 -10.34 30.67
N THR A 752 5.75 -10.96 29.55
CA THR A 752 7.08 -11.48 29.25
C THR A 752 7.96 -10.43 28.56
N PHE A 753 9.21 -10.39 29.00
CA PHE A 753 10.25 -9.52 28.47
C PHE A 753 11.50 -10.33 28.19
N ILE A 754 12.27 -9.89 27.20
CA ILE A 754 13.61 -10.42 26.90
C ILE A 754 14.62 -9.27 26.87
N PRO A 755 15.92 -9.55 27.04
CA PRO A 755 16.97 -8.59 26.72
C PRO A 755 16.78 -8.09 25.29
N GLY A 756 16.41 -6.82 25.15
CA GLY A 756 16.29 -6.18 23.83
C GLY A 756 17.66 -5.65 23.41
N MET A 757 18.30 -4.92 24.31
CA MET A 757 19.62 -4.34 24.16
C MET A 757 20.31 -4.38 25.52
N ILE A 758 21.25 -5.30 25.70
CA ILE A 758 22.29 -5.18 26.73
C ILE A 758 23.56 -4.95 25.94
N MET A 759 23.78 -3.71 25.54
CA MET A 759 24.79 -3.42 24.52
C MET A 759 25.62 -2.19 24.79
N THR A 760 26.88 -2.27 24.36
CA THR A 760 27.76 -1.12 24.19
C THR A 760 27.76 -0.71 22.72
N LEU A 761 27.43 0.55 22.46
CA LEU A 761 27.46 1.15 21.14
C LEU A 761 28.68 2.07 21.01
N ASP A 762 29.64 1.70 20.16
CA ASP A 762 30.83 2.51 19.87
C ASP A 762 30.55 3.45 18.69
N LYS A 763 30.00 4.64 18.99
CA LYS A 763 29.72 5.66 17.96
C LYS A 763 31.00 6.32 17.47
N GLU A 764 32.03 6.36 18.30
CA GLU A 764 33.33 6.95 17.98
C GLU A 764 34.00 6.28 16.77
N SER A 765 33.83 4.96 16.64
CA SER A 765 34.27 4.18 15.48
C SER A 765 33.67 4.66 14.14
N TYR A 766 32.46 5.22 14.14
CA TYR A 766 31.82 5.82 12.96
C TYR A 766 32.18 7.30 12.80
N ARG A 767 32.09 8.08 13.88
CA ARG A 767 32.39 9.52 13.89
C ARG A 767 33.16 9.90 15.14
N LYS A 768 34.40 10.36 14.95
CA LYS A 768 35.26 10.86 16.05
C LYS A 768 34.53 11.92 16.89
N GLY A 769 34.70 11.83 18.21
CA GLY A 769 34.08 12.75 19.18
C GLY A 769 32.65 12.40 19.60
N SER A 770 32.07 11.30 19.11
CA SER A 770 30.72 10.86 19.51
C SER A 770 30.69 9.85 20.67
N GLY A 771 31.86 9.35 21.10
CA GLY A 771 32.05 8.50 22.27
C GLY A 771 31.37 7.13 22.18
N LYS A 772 31.35 6.42 23.32
CA LYS A 772 30.66 5.14 23.50
C LYS A 772 29.49 5.30 24.47
N THR A 773 28.42 4.54 24.27
CA THR A 773 27.26 4.51 25.19
C THR A 773 26.88 3.08 25.54
N PHE A 774 26.48 2.85 26.79
CA PHE A 774 25.95 1.58 27.25
C PHE A 774 24.43 1.67 27.47
N HIS A 775 23.71 0.69 26.96
CA HIS A 775 22.25 0.60 27.08
C HIS A 775 21.86 -0.78 27.61
N ARG A 776 21.03 -0.78 28.66
CA ARG A 776 20.38 -1.97 29.24
C ARG A 776 18.86 -1.79 29.19
N LEU A 777 18.26 -2.33 28.14
CA LEU A 777 16.86 -2.16 27.78
C LEU A 777 16.24 -3.53 27.46
N TYR A 778 15.10 -3.81 28.08
CA TYR A 778 14.33 -5.02 27.79
C TYR A 778 13.15 -4.70 26.88
N ALA A 779 12.81 -5.62 25.99
CA ALA A 779 11.69 -5.48 25.08
C ALA A 779 10.56 -6.44 25.48
N PRO A 780 9.28 -6.02 25.40
CA PRO A 780 8.18 -6.95 25.53
C PRO A 780 8.24 -7.99 24.40
N ALA A 781 8.00 -9.25 24.74
CA ALA A 781 8.18 -10.34 23.79
C ALA A 781 7.10 -11.41 23.93
N SER A 782 6.28 -11.56 22.89
CA SER A 782 5.57 -12.81 22.63
C SER A 782 6.53 -13.75 21.86
N ALA A 783 7.05 -14.75 22.54
CA ALA A 783 8.11 -15.61 22.01
C ALA A 783 7.61 -16.61 20.96
N HIS A 784 6.29 -16.86 20.90
CA HIS A 784 5.67 -17.88 20.04
C HIS A 784 6.21 -19.28 20.32
N THR A 785 6.26 -19.64 21.60
CA THR A 785 6.74 -20.94 22.11
C THR A 785 5.76 -21.50 23.13
N THR A 786 4.48 -21.19 22.96
CA THR A 786 3.39 -21.51 23.89
C THR A 786 3.36 -23.01 24.17
N GLN A 787 3.32 -23.38 25.44
CA GLN A 787 3.26 -24.75 25.91
C GLN A 787 1.94 -25.04 26.62
N ARG A 788 1.54 -26.32 26.58
CA ARG A 788 0.31 -26.80 27.25
C ARG A 788 0.39 -26.62 28.77
N THR A 789 1.57 -26.84 29.33
CA THR A 789 1.84 -26.68 30.76
C THR A 789 2.43 -25.29 30.99
N GLY A 790 1.84 -24.54 31.93
CA GLY A 790 2.38 -23.25 32.32
C GLY A 790 3.56 -23.37 33.30
N ARG A 791 4.17 -22.23 33.64
CA ARG A 791 5.21 -22.11 34.65
C ARG A 791 4.77 -22.68 36.00
N SER A 792 5.71 -23.33 36.69
CA SER A 792 5.54 -23.67 38.11
C SER A 792 5.50 -22.41 38.96
N CYS A 793 4.90 -22.49 40.16
CA CYS A 793 4.90 -21.36 41.08
C CYS A 793 6.34 -20.93 41.43
N LYS A 794 7.26 -21.89 41.60
CA LYS A 794 8.67 -21.61 41.94
C LYS A 794 9.41 -20.85 40.83
N SER A 795 9.15 -21.18 39.56
CA SER A 795 9.76 -20.47 38.41
C SER A 795 9.27 -19.03 38.20
N CYS A 796 8.32 -18.56 39.02
CA CYS A 796 7.90 -17.16 39.04
C CYS A 796 8.28 -16.48 40.35
N HIS A 797 8.14 -17.18 41.47
CA HIS A 797 8.26 -16.61 42.81
C HIS A 797 9.65 -16.75 43.44
N ASN A 798 10.43 -17.76 43.02
CA ASN A 798 11.73 -18.10 43.61
C ASN A 798 12.86 -18.09 42.57
N ASP A 799 12.55 -17.76 41.32
CA ASP A 799 13.53 -17.68 40.23
C ASP A 799 14.01 -16.23 40.07
N PRO A 800 15.31 -15.94 40.30
CA PRO A 800 15.83 -14.59 40.18
C PRO A 800 15.77 -14.07 38.74
N LEU A 801 15.83 -14.94 37.72
CA LEU A 801 15.70 -14.52 36.33
C LEU A 801 14.28 -14.01 36.04
N ALA A 802 13.25 -14.73 36.51
CA ALA A 802 11.86 -14.31 36.35
C ALA A 802 11.56 -12.95 37.00
N LEU A 803 12.21 -12.65 38.14
CA LEU A 803 12.12 -11.37 38.86
C LEU A 803 12.96 -10.25 38.24
N GLY A 804 13.85 -10.59 37.30
CA GLY A 804 14.72 -9.66 36.60
C GLY A 804 16.05 -9.38 37.29
N TYR A 805 16.46 -10.17 38.29
CA TYR A 805 17.76 -10.00 38.98
C TYR A 805 18.96 -10.55 38.19
N GLY A 806 18.70 -11.29 37.11
CA GLY A 806 19.70 -12.06 36.38
C GLY A 806 19.75 -13.51 36.89
N ARG A 807 20.56 -14.34 36.23
CA ARG A 807 20.80 -15.72 36.63
C ARG A 807 21.64 -15.79 37.88
N GLY A 808 21.44 -16.85 38.66
CA GLY A 808 22.11 -17.06 39.94
C GLY A 808 21.26 -17.86 40.91
N SER A 809 21.71 -17.92 42.16
CA SER A 809 20.99 -18.61 43.22
C SER A 809 20.22 -17.61 44.09
N LEU A 810 18.96 -17.92 44.39
CA LEU A 810 18.11 -17.11 45.28
C LEU A 810 17.63 -18.00 46.43
N THR A 811 18.09 -17.71 47.65
CA THR A 811 17.87 -18.56 48.81
C THR A 811 17.26 -17.78 49.98
N LEU A 812 16.35 -18.42 50.71
CA LEU A 812 15.77 -17.89 51.94
C LEU A 812 16.51 -18.49 53.13
N THR A 813 17.14 -17.65 53.93
CA THR A 813 17.85 -18.06 55.16
C THR A 813 16.87 -18.41 56.28
N ALA A 814 17.36 -19.13 57.29
CA ALA A 814 16.56 -19.49 58.47
C ALA A 814 16.05 -18.26 59.26
N GLY A 815 16.73 -17.12 59.16
CA GLY A 815 16.30 -15.85 59.75
C GLY A 815 15.25 -15.09 58.94
N GLY A 816 14.80 -15.62 57.80
CA GLY A 816 13.82 -14.97 56.93
C GLY A 816 14.42 -13.93 55.98
N ASN A 817 15.73 -13.89 55.78
CA ASN A 817 16.36 -12.99 54.81
C ASN A 817 16.57 -13.70 53.47
N TRP A 818 16.14 -13.07 52.37
CA TRP A 818 16.47 -13.51 51.02
C TRP A 818 17.90 -13.09 50.66
N VAL A 819 18.67 -14.02 50.09
CA VAL A 819 20.04 -13.80 49.61
C VAL A 819 20.10 -14.18 48.14
N PHE A 820 20.61 -13.27 47.31
CA PHE A 820 20.84 -13.49 45.89
C PHE A 820 22.35 -13.51 45.60
N ASP A 821 22.81 -14.58 44.98
CA ASP A 821 24.18 -14.74 44.50
C ASP A 821 24.17 -14.83 42.96
N PRO A 822 24.61 -13.78 42.24
CA PRO A 822 24.52 -13.72 40.78
C PRO A 822 25.55 -14.62 40.11
N GLU A 823 25.15 -15.28 39.02
CA GLU A 823 26.04 -16.08 38.18
C GLU A 823 26.99 -15.20 37.37
N TYR A 824 26.48 -14.08 36.86
CA TYR A 824 27.26 -13.12 36.08
C TYR A 824 27.85 -12.03 36.97
N LYS A 825 29.04 -11.56 36.57
CA LYS A 825 29.70 -10.42 37.21
C LYS A 825 28.85 -9.16 37.05
N THR A 826 29.03 -8.25 38.00
CA THR A 826 28.43 -6.92 37.93
C THR A 826 29.10 -6.09 36.83
N ASN A 827 28.28 -5.53 35.93
CA ASN A 827 28.71 -4.60 34.91
C ASN A 827 29.11 -3.27 35.54
N LYS A 828 30.24 -2.70 35.10
CA LYS A 828 30.80 -1.46 35.66
C LYS A 828 29.99 -0.21 35.31
N GLU A 829 29.25 -0.24 34.19
CA GLU A 829 28.51 0.92 33.69
C GLU A 829 27.25 1.20 34.54
N ASP A 830 26.62 0.17 35.11
CA ASP A 830 25.37 0.35 35.84
C ASP A 830 25.22 -0.44 37.15
N GLY A 831 26.24 -1.20 37.56
CA GLY A 831 26.27 -1.86 38.86
C GLY A 831 25.27 -3.01 38.99
N LEU A 832 24.78 -3.56 37.87
CA LEU A 832 23.91 -4.73 37.81
C LEU A 832 24.65 -5.95 37.25
N PRO A 833 24.28 -7.20 37.61
CA PRO A 833 24.75 -8.39 36.90
C PRO A 833 24.54 -8.26 35.38
N GLU A 834 25.44 -8.82 34.57
CA GLU A 834 25.43 -8.64 33.10
C GLU A 834 24.08 -8.94 32.45
N ASP A 835 23.32 -9.91 32.97
CA ASP A 835 22.04 -10.37 32.42
C ASP A 835 20.81 -9.92 33.25
N ALA A 836 21.01 -9.02 34.21
CA ALA A 836 19.92 -8.49 35.04
C ALA A 836 19.14 -7.38 34.32
N TRP A 837 17.85 -7.28 34.63
CA TRP A 837 16.99 -6.15 34.24
C TRP A 837 16.87 -5.11 35.37
N THR A 838 16.79 -5.59 36.62
CA THR A 838 16.72 -4.78 37.84
C THR A 838 17.62 -5.37 38.92
N GLY A 839 17.98 -4.58 39.92
CA GLY A 839 18.77 -5.06 41.05
C GLY A 839 17.93 -5.80 42.08
N PHE A 840 18.54 -6.75 42.78
CA PHE A 840 17.92 -7.44 43.92
C PHE A 840 17.45 -6.44 44.98
N LEU A 841 16.13 -6.33 45.19
CA LEU A 841 15.49 -5.39 46.11
C LEU A 841 15.91 -3.93 45.88
N LYS A 842 16.19 -3.58 44.63
CA LYS A 842 16.54 -2.21 44.21
C LYS A 842 15.56 -1.72 43.14
N GLU A 843 15.29 -0.42 43.17
CA GLU A 843 14.56 0.26 42.09
C GLU A 843 15.49 0.53 40.92
N ARG A 844 15.00 0.27 39.70
CA ARG A 844 15.68 0.67 38.47
C ARG A 844 15.37 2.14 38.19
N LYS A 845 16.41 2.96 37.98
CA LYS A 845 16.28 4.38 37.61
C LYS A 845 16.31 4.54 36.09
N GLY A 846 15.53 5.49 35.56
CA GLY A 846 15.48 5.79 34.13
C GLY A 846 14.68 4.77 33.29
N LEU A 847 14.77 4.90 31.96
CA LEU A 847 14.12 3.98 31.03
C LEU A 847 14.85 2.62 31.04
N ALA A 848 14.11 1.58 31.39
CA ALA A 848 14.60 0.20 31.45
C ALA A 848 14.07 -0.66 30.29
N SER A 849 13.25 -0.09 29.40
CA SER A 849 12.60 -0.80 28.32
C SER A 849 12.67 -0.01 27.02
N THR A 850 12.55 -0.71 25.89
CA THR A 850 12.39 -0.12 24.56
C THR A 850 10.97 0.44 24.33
N ARG A 851 10.14 0.56 25.38
CA ARG A 851 8.75 1.02 25.36
C ARG A 851 8.49 1.93 26.55
N MET A 852 7.71 2.99 26.36
CA MET A 852 7.27 3.80 27.48
C MET A 852 6.22 3.03 28.30
N GLY A 853 6.19 3.27 29.62
CA GLY A 853 5.23 2.61 30.52
C GLY A 853 5.44 1.09 30.68
N MET A 854 6.58 0.55 30.27
CA MET A 854 6.96 -0.84 30.52
C MET A 854 8.22 -0.89 31.38
N ARG A 855 8.15 -1.64 32.49
CA ARG A 855 9.19 -1.61 33.53
C ARG A 855 9.37 -2.95 34.25
N PRO A 856 10.52 -3.16 34.92
CA PRO A 856 10.65 -4.25 35.88
C PRO A 856 9.73 -4.06 37.09
N PHE A 857 9.68 -5.07 37.96
CA PHE A 857 8.93 -5.00 39.21
C PHE A 857 9.51 -3.93 40.16
N SER A 858 8.62 -3.15 40.76
CA SER A 858 8.97 -2.25 41.87
C SER A 858 9.40 -3.06 43.10
N ILE A 859 10.07 -2.42 44.06
CA ILE A 859 10.47 -3.08 45.32
C ILE A 859 9.25 -3.66 46.05
N SER A 860 8.11 -2.95 46.06
CA SER A 860 6.88 -3.44 46.68
C SER A 860 6.37 -4.72 46.02
N GLU A 861 6.44 -4.80 44.70
CA GLU A 861 6.05 -5.99 43.93
C GLU A 861 7.03 -7.13 44.15
N GLN A 862 8.34 -6.86 44.13
CA GLN A 862 9.39 -7.83 44.45
C GLN A 862 9.16 -8.45 45.84
N LYS A 863 8.97 -7.62 46.89
CA LYS A 863 8.70 -8.07 48.26
C LYS A 863 7.44 -8.95 48.32
N LYS A 864 6.36 -8.59 47.62
CA LYS A 864 5.12 -9.40 47.58
C LYS A 864 5.34 -10.75 46.92
N ILE A 865 6.03 -10.78 45.77
CA ILE A 865 6.30 -12.01 45.03
C ILE A 865 7.17 -12.95 45.88
N LEU A 866 8.23 -12.43 46.50
CA LEU A 866 9.13 -13.18 47.38
C LEU A 866 8.47 -13.61 48.70
N THR A 867 7.48 -12.87 49.20
CA THR A 867 6.67 -13.28 50.37
C THR A 867 5.87 -14.54 50.07
N ALA A 868 5.23 -14.62 48.90
CA ALA A 868 4.60 -15.86 48.44
C ALA A 868 5.66 -16.95 48.12
N GLY A 869 6.83 -16.56 47.61
CA GLY A 869 7.94 -17.46 47.36
C GLY A 869 8.50 -18.18 48.59
N ALA A 870 8.45 -17.51 49.74
CA ALA A 870 8.83 -18.11 51.02
C ALA A 870 7.91 -19.27 51.41
N CYS A 871 6.61 -19.19 51.11
CA CYS A 871 5.70 -20.31 51.33
C CYS A 871 6.08 -21.52 50.47
N LEU A 872 6.58 -21.29 49.25
CA LEU A 872 6.95 -22.34 48.30
C LEU A 872 8.27 -23.06 48.65
N THR A 873 9.05 -22.55 49.61
CA THR A 873 10.21 -23.30 50.12
C THR A 873 9.78 -24.47 51.00
N CYS A 874 8.63 -24.36 51.67
CA CYS A 874 8.09 -25.39 52.56
C CYS A 874 6.88 -26.15 51.96
N HIS A 875 6.06 -25.48 51.14
CA HIS A 875 4.84 -26.04 50.58
C HIS A 875 5.00 -26.40 49.10
N LYS A 876 4.46 -27.56 48.71
CA LYS A 876 4.29 -27.92 47.30
C LYS A 876 3.23 -27.00 46.69
N GLU A 877 3.42 -26.61 45.43
CA GLU A 877 2.52 -25.69 44.72
C GLU A 877 1.07 -26.18 44.62
N ASN A 878 0.85 -27.49 44.61
CA ASN A 878 -0.48 -28.12 44.58
C ASN A 878 -1.07 -28.45 45.96
N SER A 879 -0.39 -28.06 47.05
CA SER A 879 -0.87 -28.22 48.41
C SER A 879 -2.15 -27.41 48.69
N ASP A 880 -2.92 -27.82 49.69
CA ASP A 880 -4.17 -27.12 50.05
C ASP A 880 -3.93 -25.68 50.51
N VAL A 881 -2.82 -25.43 51.23
CA VAL A 881 -2.41 -24.08 51.65
C VAL A 881 -2.19 -23.19 50.42
N MET A 882 -1.40 -23.66 49.46
CA MET A 882 -1.11 -22.88 48.24
C MET A 882 -2.36 -22.72 47.35
N LYS A 883 -3.26 -23.71 47.30
CA LYS A 883 -4.53 -23.58 46.57
C LYS A 883 -5.45 -22.53 47.19
N LYS A 884 -5.55 -22.47 48.52
CA LYS A 884 -6.35 -21.46 49.23
C LYS A 884 -5.74 -20.06 49.11
N ALA A 885 -4.42 -19.97 49.11
CA ALA A 885 -3.67 -18.73 48.92
C ALA A 885 -3.98 -18.03 47.58
N LEU A 886 -4.42 -18.75 46.55
CA LEU A 886 -4.87 -18.15 45.28
C LEU A 886 -6.13 -17.28 45.44
N SER A 887 -6.95 -17.56 46.44
CA SER A 887 -8.19 -16.84 46.75
C SER A 887 -8.01 -15.82 47.88
N ASP A 888 -7.33 -16.18 48.97
CA ASP A 888 -7.03 -15.28 50.09
C ASP A 888 -5.63 -15.53 50.69
N PHE A 889 -4.61 -14.96 50.06
CA PHE A 889 -3.23 -15.06 50.55
C PHE A 889 -3.07 -14.49 51.96
N ASN A 890 -3.72 -13.37 52.28
CA ASN A 890 -3.57 -12.73 53.59
C ASN A 890 -4.24 -13.57 54.70
N GLY A 891 -5.34 -14.26 54.38
CA GLY A 891 -5.98 -15.24 55.26
C GLY A 891 -5.06 -16.40 55.61
N GLU A 892 -4.43 -17.02 54.60
CA GLU A 892 -3.48 -18.11 54.83
C GLU A 892 -2.26 -17.65 55.65
N ILE A 893 -1.77 -16.42 55.41
CA ILE A 893 -0.69 -15.83 56.22
C ILE A 893 -1.11 -15.64 57.69
N ARG A 894 -2.37 -15.30 57.98
CA ARG A 894 -2.89 -15.21 59.37
C ARG A 894 -3.02 -16.56 60.05
N LEU A 895 -3.33 -17.61 59.28
CA LEU A 895 -3.49 -18.99 59.77
C LEU A 895 -2.17 -19.78 59.84
N ARG A 896 -1.04 -19.13 59.54
CA ARG A 896 0.27 -19.79 59.51
C ARG A 896 0.65 -20.38 60.87
N LYS A 897 1.38 -21.50 60.83
CA LYS A 897 2.01 -22.06 62.04
C LYS A 897 3.15 -21.14 62.49
N LYS A 898 3.46 -21.13 63.80
CA LYS A 898 4.60 -20.36 64.36
C LYS A 898 5.95 -20.78 63.77
N THR A 899 6.06 -22.00 63.25
CA THR A 899 7.25 -22.53 62.58
C THR A 899 7.43 -22.01 61.15
N CYS A 900 6.44 -21.32 60.58
CA CYS A 900 6.54 -20.75 59.23
C CYS A 900 7.44 -19.52 59.25
N ILE A 901 8.50 -19.55 58.44
CA ILE A 901 9.42 -18.42 58.25
C ILE A 901 8.84 -17.50 57.17
N LEU A 902 8.55 -16.26 57.55
CA LEU A 902 8.19 -15.21 56.60
C LEU A 902 9.40 -14.32 56.33
N PRO A 903 9.48 -13.70 55.15
CA PRO A 903 10.56 -12.78 54.87
C PRO A 903 10.54 -11.57 55.80
N VAL A 904 11.73 -11.15 56.22
CA VAL A 904 11.97 -9.89 56.95
C VAL A 904 12.34 -8.84 55.90
N TRP A 905 11.71 -7.66 55.98
CA TRP A 905 11.72 -6.66 54.91
C TRP A 905 12.14 -5.28 55.35
#